data_AF-A0A956R192-F1
#
_entry.id   AF-A0A956R192-F1
#
_cell.length_a   1.000
_cell.length_b   1.000
_cell.length_c   1.000
_cell.angle_alpha   90.00
_cell.angle_beta   90.00
_cell.angle_gamma   90.00
#
_symmetry.space_group_name_H-M   'P 1'
#
loop_
_entity.id
_entity.type
_entity.pdbx_description
1 polymer ?
#
loop_
_entity_poly.entity_id
_entity_poly.type
_entity_poly.pdbx_seq_one_letter_code
_entity_poly.pdbx_strand_id
1 'polypeptide(L)'
;MSTSDDPPDWPTSGPIDLRIHDRPHPSSTIEWWYINGHVTTREAREFSLFAAFFRERRARDGETDHAGDLHSITWAISDAQHHRFHAVSRVDPRAAEVGLARIDCGQILGDPRIIRAQREVLERGNIPTPDRFIDGPIEVERNDLALGYGPDSYRALADGRYLLRLHDRRSRLGCEMTLSPQKAAIRHGDDGVVRGPGDERMFYYFIPRNEVTGKIIVDGEELTIARGLAWYDHEFGRPERAALTSEPHRPVGWSWLSAQLDNGTDISIYVETYLDALENAGNHCVISDAQGRRHVHGDASLRETRTWRSTRTFFDHPTAWVLDVPSAGIHLEVTATYPDQEFITLISKPAFWEGRVSIAGTINAEPCRGVGFVERMGFSSFSDLDGFFRQVSEVVRRSVAEVLPRQPDHNQALRLISTRDQPQHLDGVSVEQYARTLISPIRDICDRGGKAWRSYAAITCCDIVGGDSRDFVRWLALPELIHVGSLIIDDVQDRSSTRRGGPTAHRLHGEAQAINSGTAAYFLADTLLASDRLSAEEQLQIYGLFFGAMRAGHAGQALDIDGLVAAVAEIITEREDPKSLEQRVLAIHRLKTGAPAGYLARMGAIAGGGTTKQIEALGHYFEELGLAFQIIDDVLDMRGYGHDHSLMRRADDIRCGKVTLPIAKALVRMEHQERRWLHDVLAQEARDEATTQAVIGRLEELGAIEACVEHASELVERAWSVLDPVVEDSIAKVLLRAFSYYILERHY
;
A
#
# COMPACT_ATOMS: atom_id res chain seq x y z
N MET A 1 -28.70 -32.30 22.85
CA MET A 1 -27.90 -33.49 23.18
C MET A 1 -26.45 -33.08 23.03
N SER A 2 -25.70 -33.01 24.13
CA SER A 2 -24.28 -32.65 24.17
C SER A 2 -23.47 -33.67 23.35
N THR A 3 -22.98 -33.27 22.18
CA THR A 3 -22.00 -34.04 21.40
C THR A 3 -20.66 -33.99 22.15
N SER A 4 -20.15 -35.15 22.55
CA SER A 4 -18.98 -35.37 23.39
C SER A 4 -17.62 -35.12 22.69
N ASP A 5 -17.51 -34.09 21.84
CA ASP A 5 -16.29 -33.78 21.05
C ASP A 5 -15.61 -32.45 21.44
N ASP A 6 -16.20 -31.69 22.37
CA ASP A 6 -15.58 -30.48 22.92
C ASP A 6 -14.35 -30.81 23.78
N PRO A 7 -13.25 -30.06 23.63
CA PRO A 7 -12.12 -30.18 24.54
C PRO A 7 -12.52 -29.99 26.01
N PRO A 8 -11.86 -30.69 26.94
CA PRO A 8 -12.26 -30.71 28.35
C PRO A 8 -12.03 -29.38 29.08
N ASP A 9 -11.17 -28.51 28.55
CA ASP A 9 -10.88 -27.17 29.03
C ASP A 9 -11.80 -26.10 28.41
N TRP A 10 -12.70 -26.46 27.49
CA TRP A 10 -13.67 -25.52 26.93
C TRP A 10 -14.92 -25.37 27.81
N PRO A 11 -15.60 -24.21 27.74
CA PRO A 11 -16.83 -24.02 28.49
C PRO A 11 -17.96 -24.94 28.01
N THR A 12 -18.49 -25.78 28.90
CA THR A 12 -19.73 -26.53 28.67
C THR A 12 -20.94 -25.60 28.67
N SER A 13 -22.16 -26.10 28.42
CA SER A 13 -23.38 -25.27 28.48
C SER A 13 -23.53 -24.54 29.83
N GLY A 14 -24.01 -23.30 29.79
CA GLY A 14 -24.22 -22.45 30.98
C GLY A 14 -23.42 -21.15 30.98
N PRO A 15 -23.37 -20.41 32.09
CA PRO A 15 -22.65 -19.13 32.16
C PRO A 15 -21.13 -19.33 32.00
N ILE A 16 -20.44 -18.29 31.53
CA ILE A 16 -18.98 -18.26 31.49
C ILE A 16 -18.45 -17.93 32.90
N ASP A 17 -17.65 -18.83 33.48
CA ASP A 17 -16.88 -18.54 34.70
C ASP A 17 -15.51 -17.99 34.32
N LEU A 18 -15.35 -16.66 34.43
CA LEU A 18 -14.11 -15.95 34.10
C LEU A 18 -12.91 -16.37 34.96
N ARG A 19 -13.12 -17.06 36.09
CA ARG A 19 -11.99 -17.61 36.86
C ARG A 19 -11.37 -18.84 36.22
N ILE A 20 -12.07 -19.48 35.29
CA ILE A 20 -11.67 -20.74 34.65
C ILE A 20 -11.49 -20.53 33.15
N HIS A 21 -12.52 -20.00 32.47
CA HIS A 21 -12.60 -19.92 31.01
C HIS A 21 -11.84 -18.72 30.40
N ASP A 22 -11.20 -17.91 31.24
CA ASP A 22 -10.43 -16.75 30.80
C ASP A 22 -8.93 -17.05 30.71
N ARG A 23 -8.53 -18.22 31.21
CA ARG A 23 -7.15 -18.70 31.20
C ARG A 23 -6.77 -19.15 29.79
N PRO A 24 -5.47 -19.16 29.47
CA PRO A 24 -4.97 -19.78 28.24
C PRO A 24 -5.39 -21.25 28.14
N HIS A 25 -5.99 -21.65 27.02
CA HIS A 25 -6.57 -22.98 26.82
C HIS A 25 -5.55 -23.95 26.23
N PRO A 26 -5.05 -24.96 26.99
CA PRO A 26 -4.05 -25.87 26.47
C PRO A 26 -4.54 -26.78 25.35
N SER A 27 -5.83 -26.90 25.06
CA SER A 27 -6.31 -27.69 23.91
C SER A 27 -6.39 -26.91 22.59
N SER A 28 -6.32 -25.58 22.66
CA SER A 28 -6.51 -24.69 21.52
C SER A 28 -5.21 -24.44 20.77
N THR A 29 -5.24 -24.60 19.45
CA THR A 29 -4.09 -24.32 18.57
C THR A 29 -3.99 -22.86 18.18
N ILE A 30 -5.10 -22.13 18.23
CA ILE A 30 -5.16 -20.69 18.04
C ILE A 30 -6.02 -20.10 19.15
N GLU A 31 -5.57 -18.99 19.72
CA GLU A 31 -6.24 -18.31 20.82
C GLU A 31 -5.86 -16.83 20.81
N TRP A 32 -6.83 -15.96 21.06
CA TRP A 32 -6.58 -14.55 21.23
C TRP A 32 -7.50 -13.88 22.25
N TRP A 33 -6.93 -12.86 22.88
CA TRP A 33 -7.61 -11.96 23.79
C TRP A 33 -7.66 -10.59 23.14
N TYR A 34 -8.87 -10.12 22.86
CA TYR A 34 -9.05 -8.84 22.20
C TYR A 34 -9.82 -7.85 23.07
N ILE A 35 -9.31 -6.63 23.09
CA ILE A 35 -9.85 -5.52 23.85
C ILE A 35 -10.02 -4.38 22.88
N ASN A 36 -11.17 -3.72 22.89
CA ASN A 36 -11.27 -2.37 22.35
C ASN A 36 -11.86 -1.41 23.39
N GLY A 37 -11.65 -0.11 23.19
CA GLY A 37 -12.19 0.87 24.09
C GLY A 37 -12.33 2.25 23.48
N HIS A 38 -13.24 3.01 24.07
CA HIS A 38 -13.56 4.39 23.75
C HIS A 38 -13.43 5.24 25.02
N VAL A 39 -12.50 6.18 25.02
CA VAL A 39 -12.16 6.96 26.22
C VAL A 39 -12.21 8.45 25.93
N THR A 40 -12.68 9.21 26.92
CA THR A 40 -12.57 10.67 26.96
C THR A 40 -11.62 11.05 28.09
N THR A 41 -10.61 11.86 27.79
CA THR A 41 -9.65 12.35 28.80
C THR A 41 -10.21 13.55 29.58
N ARG A 42 -9.54 13.95 30.66
CA ARG A 42 -9.93 15.15 31.46
C ARG A 42 -9.87 16.45 30.66
N GLU A 43 -9.03 16.46 29.63
CA GLU A 43 -8.85 17.54 28.66
C GLU A 43 -9.89 17.49 27.53
N ALA A 44 -10.91 16.61 27.65
CA ALA A 44 -11.96 16.40 26.64
C ALA A 44 -11.44 15.93 25.27
N ARG A 45 -10.29 15.24 25.25
CA ARG A 45 -9.78 14.55 24.05
C ARG A 45 -10.45 13.17 23.95
N GLU A 46 -10.79 12.77 22.74
CA GLU A 46 -11.44 11.49 22.46
C GLU A 46 -10.49 10.53 21.76
N PHE A 47 -10.28 9.38 22.39
CA PHE A 47 -9.48 8.31 21.82
C PHE A 47 -10.28 7.03 21.74
N SER A 48 -9.93 6.21 20.76
CA SER A 48 -10.24 4.79 20.78
C SER A 48 -8.96 3.98 20.73
N LEU A 49 -9.01 2.75 21.19
CA LEU A 49 -7.92 1.81 21.01
C LEU A 49 -8.45 0.40 20.84
N PHE A 50 -7.64 -0.44 20.23
CA PHE A 50 -7.79 -1.89 20.34
C PHE A 50 -6.45 -2.54 20.67
N ALA A 51 -6.48 -3.74 21.23
CA ALA A 51 -5.33 -4.60 21.43
C ALA A 51 -5.75 -6.07 21.33
N ALA A 52 -4.99 -6.86 20.60
CA ALA A 52 -5.19 -8.29 20.40
C ALA A 52 -3.90 -9.03 20.73
N PHE A 53 -3.93 -9.88 21.77
CA PHE A 53 -2.84 -10.77 22.13
C PHE A 53 -3.11 -12.14 21.50
N PHE A 54 -2.25 -12.60 20.61
CA PHE A 54 -2.40 -13.85 19.89
C PHE A 54 -1.41 -14.91 20.37
N ARG A 55 -1.89 -16.15 20.41
CA ARG A 55 -1.09 -17.36 20.62
C ARG A 55 -1.42 -18.40 19.55
N GLU A 56 -0.41 -18.90 18.85
CA GLU A 56 -0.52 -19.97 17.85
C GLU A 56 0.39 -21.14 18.25
N ARG A 57 -0.16 -22.36 18.32
CA ARG A 57 0.61 -23.57 18.67
C ARG A 57 1.16 -24.27 17.43
N ARG A 58 2.46 -24.60 17.45
CA ARG A 58 3.16 -25.26 16.34
C ARG A 58 3.05 -26.80 16.30
N ALA A 59 2.93 -27.49 17.44
CA ALA A 59 3.06 -28.95 17.50
C ALA A 59 1.70 -29.69 17.50
N ARG A 60 1.57 -30.75 16.68
CA ARG A 60 0.44 -31.71 16.69
C ARG A 60 0.61 -32.87 17.68
N ASP A 61 1.77 -33.03 18.32
CA ASP A 61 2.08 -34.22 19.12
C ASP A 61 2.46 -33.89 20.56
N GLY A 62 1.56 -34.20 21.50
CA GLY A 62 1.83 -34.72 22.86
C GLY A 62 2.63 -33.90 23.87
N GLU A 63 3.33 -32.84 23.48
CA GLU A 63 4.11 -32.00 24.39
C GLU A 63 3.18 -30.97 25.05
N THR A 64 3.16 -30.99 26.39
CA THR A 64 2.28 -30.18 27.26
C THR A 64 2.94 -28.87 27.69
N ASP A 65 4.04 -28.48 27.04
CA ASP A 65 4.75 -27.24 27.36
C ASP A 65 4.51 -26.15 26.32
N HIS A 66 3.99 -25.00 26.77
CA HIS A 66 3.74 -23.82 25.95
C HIS A 66 5.02 -23.18 25.38
N ALA A 67 6.20 -23.71 25.72
CA ALA A 67 7.50 -23.29 25.20
C ALA A 67 7.60 -23.31 23.66
N GLY A 68 6.72 -24.05 22.97
CA GLY A 68 6.65 -24.13 21.51
C GLY A 68 5.67 -23.17 20.83
N ASP A 69 4.86 -22.41 21.58
CA ASP A 69 3.82 -21.53 21.02
C ASP A 69 4.43 -20.24 20.45
N LEU A 70 3.93 -19.76 19.30
CA LEU A 70 4.26 -18.47 18.71
C LEU A 70 3.31 -17.41 19.27
N HIS A 71 3.84 -16.22 19.53
CA HIS A 71 3.08 -15.12 20.12
C HIS A 71 3.15 -13.88 19.25
N SER A 72 2.06 -13.12 19.20
CA SER A 72 2.06 -11.80 18.57
C SER A 72 1.07 -10.88 19.24
N ILE A 73 1.29 -9.57 19.11
CA ILE A 73 0.35 -8.56 19.59
C ILE A 73 0.18 -7.47 18.54
N THR A 74 -1.06 -7.14 18.26
CA THR A 74 -1.43 -5.96 17.47
C THR A 74 -2.22 -5.02 18.37
N TRP A 75 -1.91 -3.73 18.32
CA TRP A 75 -2.71 -2.72 18.99
C TRP A 75 -2.62 -1.39 18.27
N ALA A 76 -3.67 -0.58 18.38
CA ALA A 76 -3.68 0.75 17.82
C ALA A 76 -4.36 1.76 18.74
N ILE A 77 -3.96 3.02 18.62
CA ILE A 77 -4.64 4.17 19.22
C ILE A 77 -5.14 5.07 18.08
N SER A 78 -6.43 5.34 18.09
CA SER A 78 -7.14 6.27 17.21
C SER A 78 -7.37 7.59 17.95
N ASP A 79 -6.76 8.68 17.48
CA ASP A 79 -7.09 10.04 17.88
C ASP A 79 -8.24 10.54 16.99
N ALA A 80 -9.45 10.55 17.57
CA ALA A 80 -10.66 10.87 16.84
C ALA A 80 -10.75 12.35 16.44
N GLN A 81 -10.04 13.24 17.14
CA GLN A 81 -10.09 14.69 16.89
C GLN A 81 -9.09 15.10 15.80
N HIS A 82 -7.92 14.48 15.79
CA HIS A 82 -6.86 14.77 14.81
C HIS A 82 -6.87 13.83 13.61
N HIS A 83 -7.78 12.84 13.59
CA HIS A 83 -7.90 11.82 12.55
C HIS A 83 -6.58 11.04 12.33
N ARG A 84 -5.93 10.65 13.43
CA ARG A 84 -4.66 9.93 13.40
C ARG A 84 -4.83 8.51 13.93
N PHE A 85 -4.37 7.55 13.15
CA PHE A 85 -4.33 6.14 13.52
C PHE A 85 -2.88 5.70 13.75
N HIS A 86 -2.59 5.28 14.97
CA HIS A 86 -1.26 4.84 15.38
C HIS A 86 -1.26 3.34 15.65
N ALA A 87 -0.66 2.56 14.77
CA ALA A 87 -0.62 1.10 14.85
C ALA A 87 0.74 0.58 15.33
N VAL A 88 0.70 -0.46 16.17
CA VAL A 88 1.87 -1.19 16.65
C VAL A 88 1.62 -2.68 16.46
N SER A 89 2.49 -3.33 15.70
CA SER A 89 2.48 -4.79 15.51
C SER A 89 3.79 -5.38 16.02
N ARG A 90 3.69 -6.41 16.88
CA ARG A 90 4.83 -7.17 17.36
C ARG A 90 4.62 -8.66 17.18
N VAL A 91 5.66 -9.35 16.74
CA VAL A 91 5.66 -10.79 16.47
C VAL A 91 6.76 -11.51 17.23
N ASP A 92 6.60 -12.82 17.36
CA ASP A 92 7.58 -13.71 17.98
C ASP A 92 8.98 -13.52 17.38
N PRO A 93 10.06 -13.56 18.19
CA PRO A 93 11.43 -13.52 17.68
C PRO A 93 11.76 -14.58 16.62
N ARG A 94 11.02 -15.70 16.58
CA ARG A 94 11.16 -16.76 15.57
C ARG A 94 10.42 -16.46 14.26
N ALA A 95 9.72 -15.34 14.14
CA ALA A 95 8.88 -15.03 12.98
C ALA A 95 9.65 -15.03 11.65
N ALA A 96 10.93 -14.62 11.64
CA ALA A 96 11.76 -14.67 10.43
C ALA A 96 12.00 -16.12 9.95
N GLU A 97 12.37 -17.03 10.86
CA GLU A 97 12.55 -18.46 10.58
C GLU A 97 11.25 -19.10 10.10
N VAL A 98 10.14 -18.81 10.79
CA VAL A 98 8.80 -19.31 10.41
C VAL A 98 8.40 -18.79 9.04
N GLY A 99 8.65 -17.52 8.76
CA GLY A 99 8.40 -16.90 7.46
C GLY A 99 9.17 -17.60 6.34
N LEU A 100 10.46 -17.88 6.53
CA LEU A 100 11.27 -18.62 5.55
C LEU A 100 10.74 -20.02 5.31
N ALA A 101 10.46 -20.76 6.38
CA ALA A 101 9.92 -22.11 6.28
C ALA A 101 8.59 -22.13 5.49
N ARG A 102 7.72 -21.12 5.70
CA ARG A 102 6.46 -20.94 4.95
C ARG A 102 6.71 -20.64 3.47
N ILE A 103 7.77 -19.88 3.12
CA ILE A 103 8.15 -19.68 1.72
C ILE A 103 8.66 -20.99 1.11
N ASP A 104 9.56 -21.70 1.80
CA ASP A 104 10.22 -22.92 1.30
C ASP A 104 9.23 -24.05 1.00
N CYS A 105 8.14 -24.16 1.77
CA CYS A 105 7.09 -25.14 1.54
C CYS A 105 5.94 -24.65 0.63
N GLY A 106 6.05 -23.45 0.05
CA GLY A 106 5.04 -22.90 -0.87
C GLY A 106 3.74 -22.46 -0.20
N GLN A 107 3.74 -22.22 1.11
CA GLN A 107 2.57 -21.71 1.87
C GLN A 107 2.36 -20.21 1.69
N ILE A 108 3.36 -19.46 1.21
CA ILE A 108 3.20 -18.06 0.83
C ILE A 108 2.95 -17.98 -0.67
N LEU A 109 1.70 -17.70 -1.03
CA LEU A 109 1.27 -17.43 -2.41
C LEU A 109 1.35 -15.93 -2.70
N GLY A 110 1.74 -15.57 -3.92
CA GLY A 110 1.86 -14.17 -4.35
C GLY A 110 2.84 -14.02 -5.51
N ASP A 111 3.11 -12.78 -5.91
CA ASP A 111 4.09 -12.49 -6.96
C ASP A 111 5.48 -13.05 -6.57
N PRO A 112 6.12 -13.88 -7.43
CA PRO A 112 7.43 -14.45 -7.14
C PRO A 112 8.50 -13.41 -6.83
N ARG A 113 8.39 -12.20 -7.40
CA ARG A 113 9.35 -11.10 -7.19
C ARG A 113 9.20 -10.50 -5.80
N ILE A 114 7.97 -10.40 -5.29
CA ILE A 114 7.71 -9.96 -3.91
C ILE A 114 8.22 -11.02 -2.94
N ILE A 115 7.95 -12.30 -3.20
CA ILE A 115 8.42 -13.41 -2.37
C ILE A 115 9.95 -13.43 -2.32
N ARG A 116 10.62 -13.26 -3.47
CA ARG A 116 12.08 -13.16 -3.57
C ARG A 116 12.63 -12.00 -2.74
N ALA A 117 12.07 -10.80 -2.89
CA ALA A 117 12.47 -9.63 -2.11
C ALA A 117 12.22 -9.80 -0.60
N GLN A 118 11.11 -10.43 -0.22
CA GLN A 118 10.80 -10.71 1.18
C GLN A 118 11.78 -11.72 1.78
N ARG A 119 12.14 -12.77 1.02
CA ARG A 119 13.13 -13.76 1.43
C ARG A 119 14.47 -13.12 1.81
N GLU A 120 14.95 -12.14 1.03
CA GLU A 120 16.21 -11.41 1.34
C GLU A 120 16.19 -10.77 2.75
N VAL A 121 15.04 -10.25 3.19
CA VAL A 121 14.89 -9.66 4.53
C VAL A 121 14.90 -10.75 5.60
N LEU A 122 14.14 -11.83 5.38
CA LEU A 122 14.00 -12.90 6.36
C LEU A 122 15.29 -13.72 6.53
N GLU A 123 16.08 -13.91 5.47
CA GLU A 123 17.39 -14.60 5.51
C GLU A 123 18.42 -13.86 6.39
N ARG A 124 18.26 -12.54 6.56
CA ARG A 124 19.05 -11.74 7.51
C ARG A 124 18.58 -11.87 8.96
N GLY A 125 17.52 -12.63 9.21
CA GLY A 125 16.89 -12.75 10.53
C GLY A 125 16.01 -11.56 10.89
N ASN A 126 15.70 -10.68 9.94
CA ASN A 126 14.86 -9.50 10.13
C ASN A 126 13.41 -9.78 9.70
N ILE A 127 12.52 -8.86 10.05
CA ILE A 127 11.16 -8.78 9.51
C ILE A 127 10.91 -7.37 9.00
N PRO A 128 10.13 -7.19 7.91
CA PRO A 128 9.83 -5.87 7.40
C PRO A 128 8.88 -5.10 8.34
N THR A 129 9.23 -3.86 8.68
CA THR A 129 8.35 -2.93 9.39
C THR A 129 7.06 -2.66 8.60
N PRO A 130 5.91 -2.40 9.25
CA PRO A 130 5.75 -1.94 10.65
C PRO A 130 5.82 -3.05 11.72
N ASP A 131 5.83 -4.33 11.34
CA ASP A 131 6.02 -5.42 12.29
C ASP A 131 7.41 -5.37 12.92
N ARG A 132 7.46 -5.60 14.22
CA ARG A 132 8.70 -5.64 15.02
C ARG A 132 8.71 -6.89 15.88
N PHE A 133 9.87 -7.28 16.37
CA PHE A 133 9.90 -8.38 17.33
C PHE A 133 9.31 -7.92 18.68
N ILE A 134 8.78 -8.88 19.43
CA ILE A 134 8.46 -8.68 20.84
C ILE A 134 9.78 -8.42 21.59
N ASP A 135 9.88 -7.24 22.20
CA ASP A 135 11.07 -6.80 22.92
C ASP A 135 11.00 -7.27 24.39
N GLY A 136 11.78 -8.30 24.75
CA GLY A 136 11.86 -8.81 26.12
C GLY A 136 11.21 -10.19 26.30
N PRO A 137 10.95 -10.62 27.56
CA PRO A 137 10.41 -11.94 27.83
C PRO A 137 8.95 -12.05 27.37
N ILE A 138 8.58 -13.25 26.92
CA ILE A 138 7.20 -13.65 26.69
C ILE A 138 6.79 -14.54 27.86
N GLU A 139 5.80 -14.10 28.62
CA GLU A 139 5.31 -14.75 29.84
C GLU A 139 3.79 -14.99 29.69
N VAL A 140 3.38 -16.25 29.79
CA VAL A 140 1.97 -16.65 29.74
C VAL A 140 1.70 -17.57 30.92
N GLU A 141 0.93 -17.08 31.89
CA GLU A 141 0.55 -17.88 33.07
C GLU A 141 -0.54 -18.90 32.71
N ARG A 142 -0.40 -20.13 33.22
CA ARG A 142 -1.33 -21.22 32.89
C ARG A 142 -2.63 -21.19 33.70
N ASN A 143 -2.53 -20.74 34.95
CA ASN A 143 -3.61 -20.87 35.93
C ASN A 143 -4.38 -19.57 36.15
N ASP A 144 -3.87 -18.47 35.64
CA ASP A 144 -4.45 -17.14 35.75
C ASP A 144 -4.32 -16.46 34.37
N LEU A 145 -5.24 -15.56 34.05
CA LEU A 145 -5.06 -14.69 32.90
C LEU A 145 -3.96 -13.67 33.24
N ALA A 146 -2.74 -13.95 32.80
CA ALA A 146 -1.64 -13.00 32.82
C ALA A 146 -0.74 -13.24 31.61
N LEU A 147 -0.82 -12.31 30.66
CA LEU A 147 -0.05 -12.27 29.42
C LEU A 147 0.95 -11.12 29.52
N GLY A 148 2.22 -11.40 29.25
CA GLY A 148 3.29 -10.41 29.15
C GLY A 148 4.11 -10.63 27.89
N TYR A 149 3.93 -9.80 26.87
CA TYR A 149 4.65 -9.86 25.60
C TYR A 149 5.61 -8.67 25.56
N GLY A 150 6.69 -8.75 26.34
CA GLY A 150 7.64 -7.66 26.49
C GLY A 150 7.05 -6.46 27.23
N PRO A 151 6.94 -5.26 26.61
CA PRO A 151 6.38 -4.07 27.25
C PRO A 151 4.85 -4.09 27.36
N ASP A 152 4.19 -4.99 26.62
CA ASP A 152 2.74 -5.07 26.53
C ASP A 152 2.22 -6.22 27.42
N SER A 153 1.18 -5.98 28.22
CA SER A 153 0.63 -6.98 29.13
C SER A 153 -0.87 -6.84 29.33
N TYR A 154 -1.55 -7.98 29.51
CA TYR A 154 -2.95 -8.04 29.89
C TYR A 154 -3.14 -9.07 31.00
N ARG A 155 -3.80 -8.69 32.10
CA ARG A 155 -3.99 -9.60 33.23
C ARG A 155 -5.30 -9.37 33.97
N ALA A 156 -5.86 -10.45 34.51
CA ALA A 156 -6.92 -10.38 35.51
C ALA A 156 -6.36 -9.96 36.88
N LEU A 157 -7.15 -9.21 37.64
CA LEU A 157 -6.88 -8.82 39.02
C LEU A 157 -7.74 -9.66 39.97
N ALA A 158 -7.30 -9.78 41.22
CA ALA A 158 -7.97 -10.60 42.23
C ALA A 158 -9.42 -10.16 42.55
N ASP A 159 -9.80 -8.92 42.21
CA ASP A 159 -11.13 -8.36 42.42
C ASP A 159 -12.05 -8.46 41.19
N GLY A 160 -11.65 -9.19 40.16
CA GLY A 160 -12.43 -9.41 38.94
C GLY A 160 -12.32 -8.30 37.90
N ARG A 161 -11.45 -7.30 38.12
CA ARG A 161 -11.07 -6.31 37.11
C ARG A 161 -9.91 -6.81 36.25
N TYR A 162 -9.64 -6.12 35.16
CA TYR A 162 -8.50 -6.40 34.28
C TYR A 162 -7.56 -5.21 34.20
N LEU A 163 -6.26 -5.46 34.02
CA LEU A 163 -5.26 -4.43 33.77
C LEU A 163 -4.62 -4.66 32.40
N LEU A 164 -4.81 -3.69 31.51
CA LEU A 164 -4.12 -3.58 30.23
C LEU A 164 -2.99 -2.57 30.35
N ARG A 165 -1.80 -2.95 29.90
CA ARG A 165 -0.66 -2.06 29.72
C ARG A 165 -0.12 -2.24 28.32
N LEU A 166 -0.03 -1.14 27.58
CA LEU A 166 0.58 -1.10 26.26
C LEU A 166 1.65 -0.03 26.25
N HIS A 167 2.79 -0.29 25.63
CA HIS A 167 3.83 0.72 25.53
C HIS A 167 4.74 0.53 24.33
N ASP A 168 4.83 1.56 23.49
CA ASP A 168 5.84 1.65 22.45
C ASP A 168 6.74 2.87 22.65
N ARG A 169 7.99 2.61 23.04
CA ARG A 169 9.01 3.65 23.22
C ARG A 169 9.34 4.38 21.93
N ARG A 170 9.34 3.68 20.78
CA ARG A 170 9.71 4.25 19.48
C ARG A 170 8.72 5.33 19.06
N SER A 171 7.43 5.03 19.16
CA SER A 171 6.36 5.96 18.78
C SER A 171 5.89 6.86 19.94
N ARG A 172 6.39 6.64 21.16
CA ARG A 172 5.97 7.33 22.39
C ARG A 172 4.46 7.19 22.65
N LEU A 173 3.95 5.98 22.45
CA LEU A 173 2.54 5.62 22.58
C LEU A 173 2.33 4.60 23.70
N GLY A 174 1.10 4.52 24.22
CA GLY A 174 0.73 3.46 25.14
C GLY A 174 -0.55 3.74 25.93
N CYS A 175 -0.86 2.86 26.86
CA CYS A 175 -1.90 3.06 27.86
C CYS A 175 -1.62 2.24 29.11
N GLU A 176 -2.23 2.67 30.22
CA GLU A 176 -2.42 1.82 31.40
C GLU A 176 -3.89 1.96 31.80
N MET A 177 -4.67 0.91 31.58
CA MET A 177 -6.12 0.91 31.74
C MET A 177 -6.58 -0.21 32.65
N THR A 178 -7.41 0.13 33.63
CA THR A 178 -8.15 -0.86 34.42
C THR A 178 -9.57 -0.95 33.90
N LEU A 179 -9.98 -2.16 33.50
CA LEU A 179 -11.30 -2.48 32.97
C LEU A 179 -12.13 -3.16 34.06
N SER A 180 -13.33 -2.63 34.31
CA SER A 180 -14.25 -3.15 35.34
C SER A 180 -15.55 -3.64 34.68
N PRO A 181 -15.78 -4.97 34.56
CA PRO A 181 -16.97 -5.52 33.93
C PRO A 181 -18.28 -4.98 34.51
N GLN A 182 -19.19 -4.53 33.64
CA GLN A 182 -20.52 -4.02 34.00
C GLN A 182 -21.65 -4.97 33.60
N LYS A 183 -21.37 -5.91 32.69
CA LYS A 183 -22.28 -6.97 32.25
C LYS A 183 -21.59 -8.33 32.40
N ALA A 184 -22.38 -9.38 32.51
CA ALA A 184 -21.85 -10.74 32.47
C ALA A 184 -21.28 -11.04 31.07
N ALA A 185 -20.36 -12.01 31.00
CA ALA A 185 -19.85 -12.52 29.74
C ALA A 185 -20.95 -13.21 28.92
N ILE A 186 -20.96 -12.96 27.62
CA ILE A 186 -21.98 -13.37 26.66
C ILE A 186 -21.35 -14.26 25.60
N ARG A 187 -21.90 -15.45 25.43
CA ARG A 187 -21.50 -16.40 24.39
C ARG A 187 -21.90 -15.87 23.01
N HIS A 188 -20.98 -15.89 22.05
CA HIS A 188 -21.31 -15.53 20.67
C HIS A 188 -21.91 -16.73 19.90
N GLY A 189 -22.24 -16.56 18.62
CA GLY A 189 -22.55 -17.67 17.72
C GLY A 189 -23.65 -18.61 18.19
N ASP A 190 -23.45 -19.90 17.99
CA ASP A 190 -24.32 -20.97 18.51
C ASP A 190 -23.85 -21.41 19.91
N ASP A 191 -24.34 -20.69 20.93
CA ASP A 191 -24.01 -20.89 22.35
C ASP A 191 -22.50 -20.94 22.67
N GLY A 192 -21.74 -20.08 22.00
CA GLY A 192 -20.30 -19.90 22.15
C GLY A 192 -19.53 -20.50 20.99
N VAL A 193 -20.12 -21.39 20.19
CA VAL A 193 -19.42 -22.02 19.07
C VAL A 193 -19.58 -21.18 17.82
N VAL A 194 -18.44 -20.88 17.17
CA VAL A 194 -18.34 -20.23 15.85
C VAL A 194 -17.38 -21.03 14.96
N ARG A 195 -17.37 -20.75 13.66
CA ARG A 195 -16.37 -21.28 12.73
C ARG A 195 -15.30 -20.24 12.50
N GLY A 196 -14.05 -20.69 12.51
CA GLY A 196 -12.91 -19.89 12.11
C GLY A 196 -12.76 -19.81 10.58
N PRO A 197 -11.93 -18.88 10.08
CA PRO A 197 -11.74 -18.66 8.64
C PRO A 197 -11.19 -19.86 7.87
N GLY A 198 -10.52 -20.80 8.56
CA GLY A 198 -9.98 -22.05 8.01
C GLY A 198 -10.82 -23.28 8.34
N ASP A 199 -12.12 -23.08 8.60
CA ASP A 199 -13.05 -24.09 9.11
C ASP A 199 -12.62 -24.65 10.49
N GLU A 200 -11.87 -23.87 11.28
CA GLU A 200 -11.60 -24.23 12.67
C GLU A 200 -12.89 -24.21 13.48
N ARG A 201 -13.01 -25.13 14.43
CA ARG A 201 -14.04 -25.03 15.44
C ARG A 201 -13.51 -24.10 16.53
N MET A 202 -14.24 -23.03 16.80
CA MET A 202 -13.84 -21.95 17.71
C MET A 202 -14.88 -21.76 18.81
N PHE A 203 -14.43 -21.35 19.99
CA PHE A 203 -15.26 -20.90 21.08
C PHE A 203 -15.04 -19.40 21.31
N TYR A 204 -16.11 -18.61 21.30
CA TYR A 204 -16.09 -17.14 21.37
C TYR A 204 -17.12 -16.64 22.39
N TYR A 205 -16.66 -15.81 23.34
CA TYR A 205 -17.51 -14.98 24.18
C TYR A 205 -16.96 -13.56 24.34
N PHE A 206 -17.82 -12.63 24.75
CA PHE A 206 -17.48 -11.23 24.96
C PHE A 206 -18.12 -10.63 26.23
N ILE A 207 -17.47 -9.63 26.81
CA ILE A 207 -17.98 -8.72 27.83
C ILE A 207 -18.18 -7.36 27.15
N PRO A 208 -19.43 -6.98 26.83
CA PRO A 208 -19.68 -5.83 25.96
C PRO A 208 -19.46 -4.48 26.63
N ARG A 209 -19.40 -4.43 27.98
CA ARG A 209 -19.21 -3.19 28.73
C ARG A 209 -18.30 -3.39 29.93
N ASN A 210 -17.16 -2.71 29.87
CA ASN A 210 -16.24 -2.55 30.97
C ASN A 210 -16.05 -1.05 31.23
N GLU A 211 -16.27 -0.58 32.45
CA GLU A 211 -15.89 0.79 32.82
C GLU A 211 -14.36 0.90 32.82
N VAL A 212 -13.85 1.97 32.22
CA VAL A 212 -12.41 2.19 32.07
C VAL A 212 -11.92 3.31 32.97
N THR A 213 -10.86 3.04 33.73
CA THR A 213 -10.07 4.05 34.44
C THR A 213 -8.59 3.91 34.08
N GLY A 214 -7.80 4.96 34.26
CA GLY A 214 -6.35 4.94 34.02
C GLY A 214 -5.88 6.09 33.13
N LYS A 215 -4.94 5.82 32.24
CA LYS A 215 -4.32 6.82 31.36
C LYS A 215 -4.01 6.28 29.97
N ILE A 216 -3.93 7.20 29.01
CA ILE A 216 -3.43 6.96 27.65
C ILE A 216 -2.20 7.84 27.42
N ILE A 217 -1.29 7.38 26.57
CA ILE A 217 -0.04 8.06 26.22
C ILE A 217 -0.04 8.28 24.72
N VAL A 218 -0.02 9.56 24.29
CA VAL A 218 0.04 9.94 22.87
C VAL A 218 1.09 11.04 22.72
N ASP A 219 1.98 10.92 21.74
CA ASP A 219 3.12 11.84 21.55
C ASP A 219 3.97 12.04 22.83
N GLY A 220 4.00 11.00 23.68
CA GLY A 220 4.64 10.98 25.00
C GLY A 220 3.98 11.86 26.07
N GLU A 221 2.81 12.43 25.80
CA GLU A 221 1.96 13.10 26.80
C GLU A 221 1.08 12.06 27.50
N GLU A 222 1.10 12.05 28.84
CA GLU A 222 0.19 11.20 29.62
C GLU A 222 -1.13 11.92 29.90
N LEU A 223 -2.23 11.36 29.42
CA LEU A 223 -3.57 11.93 29.57
C LEU A 223 -4.42 11.03 30.47
N THR A 224 -5.02 11.61 31.51
CA THR A 224 -5.86 10.87 32.45
C THR A 224 -7.25 10.64 31.86
N ILE A 225 -7.73 9.39 31.91
CA ILE A 225 -9.07 9.03 31.46
C ILE A 225 -10.10 9.59 32.46
N ALA A 226 -11.05 10.38 31.95
CA ALA A 226 -12.15 10.92 32.76
C ALA A 226 -13.37 9.98 32.74
N ARG A 227 -13.63 9.34 31.61
CA ARG A 227 -14.66 8.32 31.41
C ARG A 227 -14.30 7.46 30.21
N GLY A 228 -14.77 6.22 30.19
CA GLY A 228 -14.61 5.36 29.04
C GLY A 228 -15.31 4.03 29.22
N LEU A 229 -15.57 3.39 28.09
CA LEU A 229 -16.08 2.02 28.02
C LEU A 229 -15.16 1.18 27.16
N ALA A 230 -15.00 -0.08 27.54
CA ALA A 230 -14.24 -1.06 26.79
C ALA A 230 -15.07 -2.33 26.52
N TRP A 231 -14.83 -2.92 25.37
CA TRP A 231 -15.24 -4.25 24.98
C TRP A 231 -14.09 -5.21 25.24
N TYR A 232 -14.41 -6.40 25.71
CA TYR A 232 -13.44 -7.50 25.83
C TYR A 232 -14.02 -8.74 25.20
N ASP A 233 -13.26 -9.44 24.38
CA ASP A 233 -13.59 -10.78 23.93
C ASP A 233 -12.39 -11.72 24.02
N HIS A 234 -12.74 -12.99 24.03
CA HIS A 234 -11.80 -14.08 24.11
C HIS A 234 -12.30 -15.17 23.17
N GLU A 235 -11.44 -15.54 22.22
CA GLU A 235 -11.73 -16.56 21.24
C GLU A 235 -10.57 -17.54 21.13
N PHE A 236 -10.91 -18.83 21.08
CA PHE A 236 -9.94 -19.92 21.07
C PHE A 236 -10.49 -21.13 20.38
N GLY A 237 -9.65 -21.87 19.68
CA GLY A 237 -10.11 -23.02 18.93
C GLY A 237 -9.03 -23.92 18.39
N ARG A 238 -9.47 -24.91 17.61
CA ARG A 238 -8.61 -25.87 16.94
C ARG A 238 -9.22 -26.33 15.61
N PRO A 239 -8.40 -26.75 14.64
CA PRO A 239 -8.89 -27.38 13.41
C PRO A 239 -9.81 -28.56 13.70
N GLU A 240 -10.89 -28.69 12.93
CA GLU A 240 -11.76 -29.85 13.02
C GLU A 240 -11.09 -31.08 12.39
N ARG A 241 -11.18 -32.25 13.04
CA ARG A 241 -10.53 -33.51 12.59
C ARG A 241 -10.93 -33.95 11.17
N ALA A 242 -12.04 -33.42 10.62
CA ALA A 242 -12.64 -33.83 9.36
C ALA A 242 -12.37 -32.88 8.17
N ALA A 243 -11.65 -31.77 8.34
CA ALA A 243 -11.35 -30.80 7.28
C ALA A 243 -10.23 -31.27 6.31
N LEU A 244 -10.30 -32.54 5.89
CA LEU A 244 -9.55 -33.10 4.76
C LEU A 244 -10.51 -33.30 3.58
N THR A 245 -11.26 -32.27 3.19
CA THR A 245 -11.98 -32.28 1.92
C THR A 245 -11.04 -31.83 0.80
N SER A 246 -11.00 -32.58 -0.30
CA SER A 246 -10.15 -32.36 -1.47
C SER A 246 -10.61 -31.21 -2.39
N GLU A 247 -11.60 -30.43 -1.98
CA GLU A 247 -12.12 -29.28 -2.72
C GLU A 247 -11.36 -28.02 -2.29
N PRO A 248 -10.90 -27.17 -3.21
CA PRO A 248 -10.27 -25.91 -2.84
C PRO A 248 -11.28 -25.03 -2.11
N HIS A 249 -10.97 -24.62 -0.86
CA HIS A 249 -11.79 -23.70 -0.10
C HIS A 249 -11.94 -22.38 -0.89
N ARG A 250 -13.19 -21.93 -1.10
CA ARG A 250 -13.45 -20.60 -1.67
C ARG A 250 -12.87 -19.54 -0.72
N PRO A 251 -12.19 -18.50 -1.22
CA PRO A 251 -11.64 -17.47 -0.36
C PRO A 251 -12.77 -16.72 0.35
N VAL A 252 -12.69 -16.60 1.67
CA VAL A 252 -13.66 -15.90 2.53
C VAL A 252 -12.98 -14.71 3.19
N GLY A 253 -13.67 -13.58 3.26
CA GLY A 253 -13.36 -12.47 4.15
C GLY A 253 -14.47 -12.28 5.17
N TRP A 254 -14.23 -11.46 6.20
CA TRP A 254 -15.22 -11.21 7.23
C TRP A 254 -15.33 -9.73 7.59
N SER A 255 -16.49 -9.36 8.11
CA SER A 255 -16.77 -8.10 8.81
C SER A 255 -17.21 -8.43 10.22
N TRP A 256 -16.57 -7.83 11.21
CA TRP A 256 -17.00 -7.88 12.60
C TRP A 256 -17.35 -6.48 13.08
N LEU A 257 -18.43 -6.32 13.83
CA LEU A 257 -18.83 -5.08 14.46
C LEU A 257 -19.12 -5.34 15.94
N SER A 258 -18.47 -4.58 16.81
CA SER A 258 -18.88 -4.35 18.19
C SER A 258 -19.49 -2.96 18.32
N ALA A 259 -20.69 -2.86 18.90
CA ALA A 259 -21.40 -1.60 19.08
C ALA A 259 -21.88 -1.43 20.52
N GLN A 260 -21.63 -0.27 21.11
CA GLN A 260 -22.10 0.14 22.43
C GLN A 260 -23.02 1.36 22.29
N LEU A 261 -24.33 1.17 22.49
CA LEU A 261 -25.33 2.22 22.30
C LEU A 261 -25.64 2.99 23.59
N ASP A 262 -26.10 4.22 23.47
CA ASP A 262 -26.43 5.12 24.58
C ASP A 262 -27.60 4.62 25.45
N ASN A 263 -28.51 3.85 24.88
CA ASN A 263 -29.63 3.22 25.59
C ASN A 263 -29.24 1.94 26.37
N GLY A 264 -27.97 1.57 26.39
CA GLY A 264 -27.45 0.39 27.10
C GLY A 264 -27.52 -0.91 26.32
N THR A 265 -28.03 -0.90 25.08
CA THR A 265 -27.97 -2.04 24.15
C THR A 265 -26.55 -2.17 23.58
N ASP A 266 -26.06 -3.40 23.49
CA ASP A 266 -24.78 -3.71 22.84
C ASP A 266 -25.00 -4.77 21.76
N ILE A 267 -24.27 -4.66 20.65
CA ILE A 267 -24.45 -5.54 19.49
C ILE A 267 -23.08 -6.07 19.08
N SER A 268 -22.99 -7.38 18.89
CA SER A 268 -21.90 -8.05 18.19
C SER A 268 -22.48 -8.69 16.94
N ILE A 269 -21.95 -8.35 15.76
CA ILE A 269 -22.29 -9.03 14.52
C ILE A 269 -21.03 -9.42 13.77
N TYR A 270 -21.02 -10.67 13.32
CA TYR A 270 -19.99 -11.26 12.47
C TYR A 270 -20.63 -11.67 11.15
N VAL A 271 -20.06 -11.26 10.02
CA VAL A 271 -20.53 -11.57 8.67
C VAL A 271 -19.37 -12.08 7.84
N GLU A 272 -19.52 -13.28 7.28
CA GLU A 272 -18.59 -13.89 6.33
C GLU A 272 -19.03 -13.59 4.90
N THR A 273 -18.08 -13.40 4.01
CA THR A 273 -18.32 -13.04 2.61
C THR A 273 -17.36 -13.82 1.70
N TYR A 274 -17.89 -14.53 0.73
CA TYR A 274 -17.08 -15.15 -0.32
C TYR A 274 -16.47 -14.05 -1.20
N LEU A 275 -15.14 -14.02 -1.32
CA LEU A 275 -14.40 -12.93 -1.98
C LEU A 275 -14.48 -12.95 -3.50
N ASP A 276 -14.81 -14.11 -4.08
CA ASP A 276 -14.95 -14.30 -5.52
C ASP A 276 -16.26 -13.71 -6.07
N ALA A 277 -17.37 -13.85 -5.32
CA ALA A 277 -18.71 -13.42 -5.72
C ALA A 277 -19.24 -12.24 -4.90
N LEU A 278 -18.56 -11.86 -3.82
CA LEU A 278 -19.02 -10.89 -2.81
C LEU A 278 -20.40 -11.26 -2.22
N GLU A 279 -20.62 -12.55 -2.06
CA GLU A 279 -21.86 -13.14 -1.53
C GLU A 279 -21.70 -13.44 -0.04
N ASN A 280 -22.78 -13.26 0.73
CA ASN A 280 -22.79 -13.62 2.16
C ASN A 280 -22.61 -15.14 2.34
N ALA A 281 -21.60 -15.52 3.13
CA ALA A 281 -21.26 -16.91 3.44
C ALA A 281 -21.80 -17.38 4.81
N GLY A 282 -22.23 -16.45 5.67
CA GLY A 282 -22.70 -16.71 7.01
C GLY A 282 -22.79 -15.43 7.84
N ASN A 283 -23.72 -15.37 8.80
CA ASN A 283 -23.81 -14.28 9.74
C ASN A 283 -24.24 -14.75 11.13
N HIS A 284 -23.67 -14.12 12.16
CA HIS A 284 -24.05 -14.33 13.56
C HIS A 284 -24.21 -12.97 14.23
N CYS A 285 -25.44 -12.62 14.63
CA CYS A 285 -25.74 -11.41 15.37
C CYS A 285 -26.24 -11.75 16.78
N VAL A 286 -25.55 -11.22 17.78
CA VAL A 286 -25.88 -11.34 19.19
C VAL A 286 -26.09 -9.95 19.78
N ILE A 287 -27.25 -9.75 20.39
CA ILE A 287 -27.63 -8.50 21.06
C ILE A 287 -27.66 -8.73 22.56
N SER A 288 -26.96 -7.86 23.30
CA SER A 288 -27.10 -7.71 24.75
C SER A 288 -28.01 -6.54 25.05
N ASP A 289 -29.19 -6.80 25.59
CA ASP A 289 -30.08 -5.69 26.00
C ASP A 289 -29.51 -4.91 27.20
N ALA A 290 -30.19 -3.83 27.60
CA ALA A 290 -29.77 -2.99 28.72
C ALA A 290 -29.67 -3.76 30.06
N GLN A 291 -30.36 -4.89 30.20
CA GLN A 291 -30.28 -5.76 31.37
C GLN A 291 -29.19 -6.84 31.26
N GLY A 292 -28.46 -6.87 30.15
CA GLY A 292 -27.41 -7.86 29.89
C GLY A 292 -27.94 -9.21 29.37
N ARG A 293 -29.22 -9.31 28.97
CA ARG A 293 -29.77 -10.55 28.42
C ARG A 293 -29.36 -10.71 26.97
N ARG A 294 -28.99 -11.95 26.62
CA ARG A 294 -28.56 -12.37 25.29
C ARG A 294 -29.75 -12.67 24.38
N HIS A 295 -29.76 -12.07 23.20
CA HIS A 295 -30.72 -12.33 22.13
C HIS A 295 -29.95 -12.65 20.83
N VAL A 296 -30.43 -13.62 20.04
CA VAL A 296 -29.79 -14.04 18.78
C VAL A 296 -30.73 -13.75 17.63
N HIS A 297 -30.19 -13.18 16.55
CA HIS A 297 -30.97 -12.75 15.40
C HIS A 297 -30.32 -13.25 14.11
N GLY A 298 -31.00 -14.17 13.40
CA GLY A 298 -30.53 -14.73 12.13
C GLY A 298 -30.88 -13.89 10.90
N ASP A 299 -31.73 -12.88 11.04
CA ASP A 299 -32.16 -11.98 9.96
C ASP A 299 -31.35 -10.68 9.91
N ALA A 300 -30.29 -10.58 10.72
CA ALA A 300 -29.41 -9.42 10.76
C ALA A 300 -28.58 -9.27 9.48
N SER A 301 -28.30 -8.05 9.03
CA SER A 301 -27.40 -7.80 7.91
C SER A 301 -26.51 -6.59 8.18
N LEU A 302 -25.27 -6.64 7.72
CA LEU A 302 -24.32 -5.53 7.76
C LEU A 302 -23.86 -5.24 6.32
N ARG A 303 -24.46 -4.23 5.69
CA ARG A 303 -24.23 -3.92 4.27
C ARG A 303 -23.25 -2.77 4.14
N GLU A 304 -22.16 -2.98 3.42
CA GLU A 304 -21.19 -1.94 3.05
C GLU A 304 -21.85 -0.90 2.11
N THR A 305 -21.61 0.39 2.34
CA THR A 305 -22.22 1.49 1.57
C THR A 305 -21.25 2.53 1.03
N ARG A 306 -20.04 2.62 1.59
CA ARG A 306 -18.99 3.55 1.14
C ARG A 306 -17.62 2.94 1.33
N THR A 307 -16.72 3.16 0.37
CA THR A 307 -15.33 2.73 0.41
C THR A 307 -14.35 3.91 0.42
N TRP A 308 -13.17 3.67 0.96
CA TRP A 308 -12.00 4.54 0.92
C TRP A 308 -10.81 3.72 0.43
N ARG A 309 -9.98 4.32 -0.42
CA ARG A 309 -8.78 3.65 -0.93
C ARG A 309 -7.55 4.11 -0.18
N SER A 310 -6.83 3.16 0.43
CA SER A 310 -5.52 3.40 1.05
C SER A 310 -4.55 4.00 0.04
N THR A 311 -3.63 4.82 0.54
CA THR A 311 -2.53 5.37 -0.27
C THR A 311 -1.20 4.69 0.03
N ARG A 312 -1.19 3.75 0.99
CA ARG A 312 -0.03 2.93 1.36
C ARG A 312 -0.10 1.57 0.68
N THR A 313 -1.23 0.87 0.81
CA THR A 313 -1.46 -0.45 0.21
C THR A 313 -2.21 -0.39 -1.11
N PHE A 314 -2.89 0.73 -1.39
CA PHE A 314 -3.80 0.92 -2.54
C PHE A 314 -5.07 0.06 -2.51
N PHE A 315 -5.37 -0.56 -1.37
CA PHE A 315 -6.59 -1.34 -1.16
C PHE A 315 -7.81 -0.49 -0.90
N ASP A 316 -8.97 -0.98 -1.35
CA ASP A 316 -10.28 -0.42 -1.02
C ASP A 316 -10.79 -1.02 0.28
N HIS A 317 -11.10 -0.14 1.24
CA HIS A 317 -11.64 -0.48 2.54
C HIS A 317 -13.03 0.15 2.71
N PRO A 318 -14.06 -0.59 3.15
CA PRO A 318 -15.34 -0.02 3.51
C PRO A 318 -15.17 0.88 4.75
N THR A 319 -15.90 2.00 4.74
CA THR A 319 -15.87 3.02 5.80
C THR A 319 -17.26 3.50 6.21
N ALA A 320 -18.31 2.89 5.63
CA ALA A 320 -19.67 3.04 6.08
C ALA A 320 -20.47 1.76 5.80
N TRP A 321 -21.36 1.44 6.72
CA TRP A 321 -22.22 0.28 6.69
C TRP A 321 -23.63 0.66 7.17
N VAL A 322 -24.60 -0.14 6.77
CA VAL A 322 -25.95 -0.14 7.36
C VAL A 322 -26.16 -1.47 8.04
N LEU A 323 -26.45 -1.43 9.35
CA LEU A 323 -26.86 -2.59 10.14
C LEU A 323 -28.39 -2.60 10.24
N ASP A 324 -28.99 -3.65 9.68
CA ASP A 324 -30.43 -3.92 9.75
C ASP A 324 -30.66 -5.20 10.56
N VAL A 325 -31.52 -5.15 11.59
CA VAL A 325 -32.02 -6.34 12.31
C VAL A 325 -33.55 -6.24 12.43
N PRO A 326 -34.29 -6.67 11.40
CA PRO A 326 -35.75 -6.48 11.35
C PRO A 326 -36.50 -7.06 12.54
N SER A 327 -36.15 -8.27 12.98
CA SER A 327 -36.77 -8.95 14.12
C SER A 327 -36.56 -8.26 15.47
N ALA A 328 -35.57 -7.37 15.56
CA ALA A 328 -35.30 -6.52 16.72
C ALA A 328 -35.69 -5.05 16.50
N GLY A 329 -36.26 -4.70 15.33
CA GLY A 329 -36.62 -3.33 14.97
C GLY A 329 -35.42 -2.38 14.86
N ILE A 330 -34.23 -2.90 14.53
CA ILE A 330 -32.98 -2.13 14.49
C ILE A 330 -32.66 -1.69 13.07
N HIS A 331 -32.36 -0.41 12.90
CA HIS A 331 -31.79 0.17 11.68
C HIS A 331 -30.74 1.22 12.08
N LEU A 332 -29.46 0.92 11.83
CA LEU A 332 -28.33 1.75 12.25
C LEU A 332 -27.41 2.05 11.08
N GLU A 333 -27.04 3.31 10.92
CA GLU A 333 -25.92 3.75 10.11
C GLU A 333 -24.65 3.64 10.96
N VAL A 334 -23.65 2.94 10.43
CA VAL A 334 -22.35 2.73 11.05
C VAL A 334 -21.31 3.39 10.16
N THR A 335 -20.59 4.38 10.64
CA THR A 335 -19.67 5.16 9.81
C THR A 335 -18.32 5.29 10.49
N ALA A 336 -17.24 4.99 9.77
CA ALA A 336 -15.88 5.24 10.25
C ALA A 336 -15.74 6.72 10.63
N THR A 337 -15.20 6.97 11.83
CA THR A 337 -15.02 8.36 12.33
C THR A 337 -14.11 9.16 11.39
N TYR A 338 -13.09 8.50 10.87
CA TYR A 338 -12.30 8.93 9.72
C TYR A 338 -11.84 7.68 8.93
N PRO A 339 -11.54 7.81 7.62
CA PRO A 339 -11.33 6.64 6.76
C PRO A 339 -10.04 5.85 7.06
N ASP A 340 -8.97 6.54 7.38
CA ASP A 340 -7.62 5.99 7.46
C ASP A 340 -7.34 5.31 8.81
N GLN A 341 -7.87 4.10 8.93
CA GLN A 341 -7.68 3.21 10.08
C GLN A 341 -7.20 1.82 9.60
N GLU A 342 -6.40 1.82 8.53
CA GLU A 342 -5.77 0.62 8.00
C GLU A 342 -4.63 0.16 8.92
N PHE A 343 -4.64 -1.13 9.24
CA PHE A 343 -3.60 -1.81 9.99
C PHE A 343 -2.78 -2.71 9.07
N ILE A 344 -1.54 -2.33 8.80
CA ILE A 344 -0.60 -3.08 7.93
C ILE A 344 0.22 -4.03 8.81
N THR A 345 0.23 -5.33 8.49
CA THR A 345 0.97 -6.34 9.26
C THR A 345 1.24 -7.62 8.46
N LEU A 346 2.27 -8.36 8.86
CA LEU A 346 2.55 -9.72 8.43
C LEU A 346 1.67 -10.79 9.09
N ILE A 347 1.03 -10.50 10.22
CA ILE A 347 0.14 -11.42 10.96
C ILE A 347 -1.10 -11.71 10.11
N SER A 348 -1.67 -10.64 9.55
CA SER A 348 -2.85 -10.67 8.70
C SER A 348 -2.55 -9.94 7.39
N LYS A 349 -2.17 -10.71 6.37
CA LYS A 349 -1.45 -10.17 5.22
C LYS A 349 -2.35 -9.52 4.17
N PRO A 350 -1.87 -8.44 3.52
CA PRO A 350 -0.78 -7.54 3.98
C PRO A 350 -1.31 -6.43 4.90
N ALA A 351 -2.63 -6.26 5.00
CA ALA A 351 -3.29 -5.30 5.85
C ALA A 351 -4.75 -5.67 6.06
N PHE A 352 -5.34 -5.09 7.10
CA PHE A 352 -6.76 -5.13 7.38
C PHE A 352 -7.28 -3.76 7.80
N TRP A 353 -8.59 -3.59 7.79
CA TRP A 353 -9.18 -2.34 8.28
C TRP A 353 -9.79 -2.60 9.64
N GLU A 354 -9.32 -1.89 10.66
CA GLU A 354 -9.91 -1.97 11.98
C GLU A 354 -9.95 -0.59 12.62
N GLY A 355 -11.16 -0.11 12.87
CA GLY A 355 -11.33 1.29 13.22
C GLY A 355 -12.58 1.63 14.01
N ARG A 356 -12.47 2.75 14.73
CA ARG A 356 -13.56 3.41 15.45
C ARG A 356 -14.64 3.83 14.47
N VAL A 357 -15.86 3.40 14.75
CA VAL A 357 -17.08 3.83 14.05
C VAL A 357 -17.99 4.62 14.98
N SER A 358 -18.67 5.60 14.40
CA SER A 358 -19.80 6.29 15.00
C SER A 358 -21.09 5.64 14.51
N ILE A 359 -22.06 5.50 15.41
CA ILE A 359 -23.31 4.79 15.14
C ILE A 359 -24.49 5.71 15.42
N ALA A 360 -25.43 5.77 14.49
CA ALA A 360 -26.68 6.51 14.66
C ALA A 360 -27.82 5.79 13.94
N GLY A 361 -29.02 5.84 14.50
CA GLY A 361 -30.20 5.27 13.86
C GLY A 361 -31.32 5.04 14.85
N THR A 362 -32.04 3.94 14.69
CA THR A 362 -33.23 3.64 15.50
C THR A 362 -33.28 2.20 15.99
N ILE A 363 -33.89 2.02 17.16
CA ILE A 363 -34.33 0.72 17.69
C ILE A 363 -35.81 0.86 18.02
N ASN A 364 -36.66 0.04 17.40
CA ASN A 364 -38.12 0.14 17.49
C ASN A 364 -38.64 1.56 17.20
N ALA A 365 -38.09 2.19 16.17
CA ALA A 365 -38.33 3.59 15.76
C ALA A 365 -37.90 4.68 16.76
N GLU A 366 -37.31 4.33 17.91
CA GLU A 366 -36.73 5.30 18.83
C GLU A 366 -35.28 5.62 18.46
N PRO A 367 -34.88 6.90 18.38
CA PRO A 367 -33.52 7.29 18.07
C PRO A 367 -32.50 6.76 19.09
N CYS A 368 -31.37 6.27 18.61
CA CYS A 368 -30.23 5.91 19.44
C CYS A 368 -28.92 6.28 18.75
N ARG A 369 -27.89 6.46 19.57
CA ARG A 369 -26.51 6.72 19.12
C ARG A 369 -25.55 5.79 19.82
N GLY A 370 -24.37 5.63 19.25
CA GLY A 370 -23.33 4.82 19.88
C GLY A 370 -21.98 4.98 19.23
N VAL A 371 -21.05 4.22 19.76
CA VAL A 371 -19.70 4.06 19.26
C VAL A 371 -19.40 2.57 19.15
N GLY A 372 -18.45 2.22 18.31
CA GLY A 372 -18.06 0.85 18.12
C GLY A 372 -16.73 0.70 17.42
N PHE A 373 -16.38 -0.54 17.14
CA PHE A 373 -15.30 -0.92 16.24
C PHE A 373 -15.85 -1.80 15.13
N VAL A 374 -15.35 -1.57 13.92
CA VAL A 374 -15.49 -2.54 12.83
C VAL A 374 -14.10 -3.07 12.50
N GLU A 375 -14.00 -4.39 12.40
CA GLU A 375 -12.89 -5.09 11.76
C GLU A 375 -13.38 -5.60 10.41
N ARG A 376 -12.59 -5.40 9.36
CA ARG A 376 -12.85 -5.92 8.02
C ARG A 376 -11.58 -6.53 7.43
N MET A 377 -11.74 -7.75 6.94
CA MET A 377 -10.65 -8.66 6.59
C MET A 377 -10.94 -9.39 5.27
N GLY A 378 -9.97 -9.49 4.37
CA GLY A 378 -10.17 -10.14 3.07
C GLY A 378 -10.88 -9.19 2.09
N PHE A 379 -10.07 -8.40 1.40
CA PHE A 379 -10.48 -7.46 0.36
C PHE A 379 -10.08 -7.98 -1.02
N SER A 380 -10.61 -7.39 -2.08
CA SER A 380 -10.06 -7.57 -3.43
C SER A 380 -8.63 -7.01 -3.50
N SER A 381 -7.62 -7.85 -3.23
CA SER A 381 -6.22 -7.50 -3.40
C SER A 381 -5.77 -7.67 -4.86
N PHE A 382 -4.58 -7.19 -5.20
CA PHE A 382 -3.92 -7.59 -6.43
C PHE A 382 -3.23 -8.96 -6.24
N SER A 383 -3.20 -9.76 -7.30
CA SER A 383 -2.49 -11.06 -7.34
C SER A 383 -1.01 -10.93 -7.64
N ASP A 384 -0.63 -9.85 -8.32
CA ASP A 384 0.69 -9.61 -8.89
C ASP A 384 1.04 -8.12 -8.95
N LEU A 385 2.29 -7.80 -9.29
CA LEU A 385 2.75 -6.42 -9.42
C LEU A 385 2.05 -5.63 -10.54
N ASP A 386 1.50 -6.28 -11.58
CA ASP A 386 0.73 -5.59 -12.62
C ASP A 386 -0.61 -5.08 -12.07
N GLY A 387 -1.30 -5.92 -11.28
CA GLY A 387 -2.49 -5.53 -10.52
C GLY A 387 -2.20 -4.40 -9.54
N PHE A 388 -1.07 -4.46 -8.84
CA PHE A 388 -0.61 -3.38 -7.95
C PHE A 388 -0.49 -2.05 -8.70
N PHE A 389 0.29 -2.01 -9.79
CA PHE A 389 0.48 -0.77 -10.55
C PHE A 389 -0.80 -0.26 -11.21
N ARG A 390 -1.76 -1.15 -11.52
CA ARG A 390 -3.10 -0.75 -11.97
C ARG A 390 -3.83 0.05 -10.89
N GLN A 391 -3.80 -0.41 -9.64
CA GLN A 391 -4.40 0.31 -8.50
C GLN A 391 -3.67 1.63 -8.21
N VAL A 392 -2.34 1.64 -8.25
CA VAL A 392 -1.54 2.88 -8.15
C VAL A 392 -1.97 3.88 -9.22
N SER A 393 -2.09 3.42 -10.47
CA SER A 393 -2.49 4.25 -11.61
C SER A 393 -3.89 4.86 -11.44
N GLU A 394 -4.84 4.12 -10.84
CA GLU A 394 -6.15 4.65 -10.49
C GLU A 394 -6.07 5.78 -9.46
N VAL A 395 -5.28 5.61 -8.40
CA VAL A 395 -5.11 6.65 -7.37
C VAL A 395 -4.39 7.88 -7.93
N VAL A 396 -3.39 7.69 -8.79
CA VAL A 396 -2.73 8.78 -9.51
C VAL A 396 -3.74 9.55 -10.36
N ARG A 397 -4.58 8.88 -11.15
CA ARG A 397 -5.61 9.56 -11.96
C ARG A 397 -6.61 10.36 -11.11
N ARG A 398 -7.01 9.82 -9.94
CA ARG A 398 -7.85 10.54 -8.97
C ARG A 398 -7.14 11.78 -8.43
N SER A 399 -5.88 11.64 -8.02
CA SER A 399 -5.06 12.77 -7.57
C SER A 399 -4.93 13.86 -8.64
N VAL A 400 -4.67 13.49 -9.90
CA VAL A 400 -4.65 14.45 -11.02
C VAL A 400 -6.03 15.09 -11.22
N ALA A 401 -7.13 14.37 -11.00
CA ALA A 401 -8.50 14.90 -11.18
C ALA A 401 -8.87 15.92 -10.12
N GLU A 402 -8.38 15.74 -8.89
CA GLU A 402 -8.55 16.69 -7.79
C GLU A 402 -7.71 17.96 -8.01
N VAL A 403 -6.50 17.80 -8.53
CA VAL A 403 -5.55 18.91 -8.74
C VAL A 403 -5.90 19.71 -10.00
N LEU A 404 -6.25 19.01 -11.07
CA LEU A 404 -6.55 19.56 -12.39
C LEU A 404 -7.93 19.06 -12.87
N PRO A 405 -9.04 19.56 -12.28
CA PRO A 405 -10.38 19.11 -12.66
C PRO A 405 -10.70 19.51 -14.09
N ARG A 406 -11.41 18.65 -14.84
CA ARG A 406 -11.81 18.93 -16.24
C ARG A 406 -12.67 20.19 -16.39
N GLN A 407 -13.44 20.51 -15.37
CA GLN A 407 -14.29 21.69 -15.30
C GLN A 407 -14.07 22.33 -13.93
N PRO A 408 -13.02 23.16 -13.77
CA PRO A 408 -12.79 23.86 -12.52
C PRO A 408 -13.93 24.85 -12.25
N ASP A 409 -14.29 25.02 -10.98
CA ASP A 409 -15.03 26.19 -10.55
C ASP A 409 -14.17 27.46 -10.61
N HIS A 410 -14.75 28.63 -10.35
CA HIS A 410 -14.04 29.90 -10.41
C HIS A 410 -12.85 29.97 -9.43
N ASN A 411 -12.96 29.40 -8.23
CA ASN A 411 -11.89 29.41 -7.24
C ASN A 411 -10.77 28.44 -7.62
N GLN A 412 -11.11 27.28 -8.18
CA GLN A 412 -10.16 26.32 -8.71
C GLN A 412 -9.41 26.91 -9.90
N ALA A 413 -10.12 27.57 -10.82
CA ALA A 413 -9.51 28.28 -11.94
C ALA A 413 -8.56 29.39 -11.47
N LEU A 414 -8.97 30.18 -10.46
CA LEU A 414 -8.09 31.20 -9.86
C LEU A 414 -6.80 30.60 -9.35
N ARG A 415 -6.84 29.47 -8.63
CA ARG A 415 -5.64 28.81 -8.11
C ARG A 415 -4.73 28.23 -9.19
N LEU A 416 -5.29 27.83 -10.33
CA LEU A 416 -4.52 27.26 -11.44
C LEU A 416 -3.92 28.34 -12.34
N ILE A 417 -4.56 29.51 -12.43
CA ILE A 417 -4.11 30.64 -13.25
C ILE A 417 -3.21 31.59 -12.46
N SER A 418 -3.47 31.76 -11.15
CA SER A 418 -2.81 32.77 -10.33
C SER A 418 -2.76 32.44 -8.84
N THR A 419 -2.15 33.34 -8.07
CA THR A 419 -2.17 33.32 -6.62
C THR A 419 -3.51 33.85 -6.10
N ARG A 420 -3.98 33.34 -4.95
CA ARG A 420 -5.27 33.75 -4.34
C ARG A 420 -5.37 35.25 -4.07
N ASP A 421 -4.24 35.93 -3.92
CA ASP A 421 -4.17 37.36 -3.60
C ASP A 421 -4.34 38.28 -4.82
N GLN A 422 -4.58 37.71 -6.01
CA GLN A 422 -4.74 38.46 -7.25
C GLN A 422 -6.01 38.01 -8.04
N PRO A 423 -7.21 38.09 -7.44
CA PRO A 423 -8.45 37.61 -8.05
C PRO A 423 -8.79 38.31 -9.38
N GLN A 424 -8.34 39.55 -9.57
CA GLN A 424 -8.56 40.33 -10.79
C GLN A 424 -7.94 39.71 -12.04
N HIS A 425 -7.02 38.74 -11.89
CA HIS A 425 -6.48 38.00 -13.04
C HIS A 425 -7.52 37.09 -13.72
N LEU A 426 -8.68 36.89 -13.10
CA LEU A 426 -9.82 36.20 -13.74
C LEU A 426 -10.84 37.15 -14.37
N ASP A 427 -10.62 38.47 -14.31
CA ASP A 427 -11.56 39.43 -14.88
C ASP A 427 -11.65 39.23 -16.40
N GLY A 428 -12.86 38.88 -16.87
CA GLY A 428 -13.12 38.59 -18.29
C GLY A 428 -12.67 37.20 -18.77
N VAL A 429 -12.11 36.36 -17.90
CA VAL A 429 -11.71 34.98 -18.25
C VAL A 429 -12.92 34.06 -18.30
N SER A 430 -13.14 33.40 -19.45
CA SER A 430 -14.08 32.28 -19.54
C SER A 430 -13.42 31.01 -19.00
N VAL A 431 -13.90 30.52 -17.85
CA VAL A 431 -13.40 29.29 -17.22
C VAL A 431 -13.61 28.06 -18.12
N GLU A 432 -14.73 28.00 -18.84
CA GLU A 432 -15.00 26.94 -19.81
C GLU A 432 -14.00 26.95 -20.96
N GLN A 433 -13.68 28.14 -21.49
CA GLN A 433 -12.66 28.27 -22.55
C GLN A 433 -11.29 27.85 -22.02
N TYR A 434 -10.89 28.34 -20.84
CA TYR A 434 -9.64 27.97 -20.18
C TYR A 434 -9.51 26.45 -20.01
N ALA A 435 -10.55 25.82 -19.48
CA ALA A 435 -10.61 24.37 -19.30
C ALA A 435 -10.46 23.64 -20.64
N ARG A 436 -11.21 24.04 -21.67
CA ARG A 436 -11.14 23.42 -22.99
C ARG A 436 -9.76 23.55 -23.63
N THR A 437 -9.09 24.69 -23.49
CA THR A 437 -7.86 25.00 -24.26
C THR A 437 -6.56 24.65 -23.55
N LEU A 438 -6.56 24.57 -22.21
CA LEU A 438 -5.36 24.24 -21.42
C LEU A 438 -5.50 22.91 -20.67
N ILE A 439 -6.64 22.68 -20.01
CA ILE A 439 -6.83 21.51 -19.15
C ILE A 439 -7.09 20.26 -20.00
N SER A 440 -8.00 20.33 -20.98
CA SER A 440 -8.38 19.16 -21.78
C SER A 440 -7.19 18.48 -22.48
N PRO A 441 -6.23 19.18 -23.12
CA PRO A 441 -5.08 18.52 -23.74
C PRO A 441 -4.23 17.69 -22.75
N ILE A 442 -4.04 18.18 -21.52
CA ILE A 442 -3.33 17.45 -20.46
C ILE A 442 -4.17 16.26 -19.98
N ARG A 443 -5.43 16.53 -19.64
CA ARG A 443 -6.36 15.53 -19.08
C ARG A 443 -6.67 14.39 -20.03
N ASP A 444 -6.76 14.65 -21.33
CA ASP A 444 -7.01 13.61 -22.32
C ASP A 444 -5.89 12.57 -22.40
N ILE A 445 -4.65 12.93 -22.05
CA ILE A 445 -3.52 12.00 -21.99
C ILE A 445 -3.39 11.37 -20.59
N CYS A 446 -3.58 12.13 -19.51
CA CYS A 446 -3.59 11.60 -18.15
C CYS A 446 -4.69 10.54 -17.94
N ASP A 447 -5.90 10.79 -18.45
CA ASP A 447 -7.08 9.95 -18.20
C ASP A 447 -7.02 8.58 -18.87
N ARG A 448 -6.18 8.44 -19.91
CA ARG A 448 -5.87 7.14 -20.54
C ARG A 448 -5.02 6.24 -19.65
N GLY A 449 -4.47 6.79 -18.57
CA GLY A 449 -3.65 6.06 -17.60
C GLY A 449 -2.22 5.80 -18.09
N GLY A 450 -1.36 5.44 -17.15
CA GLY A 450 0.02 5.05 -17.40
C GLY A 450 0.49 4.06 -16.37
N LYS A 451 1.75 3.62 -16.47
CA LYS A 451 2.35 2.66 -15.54
C LYS A 451 2.50 3.22 -14.11
N ALA A 452 2.38 4.54 -13.92
CA ALA A 452 2.34 5.25 -12.64
C ALA A 452 3.52 5.02 -11.66
N TRP A 453 4.56 4.31 -12.09
CA TRP A 453 5.68 3.94 -11.23
C TRP A 453 6.49 5.14 -10.74
N ARG A 454 6.57 6.23 -11.52
CA ARG A 454 7.24 7.48 -11.09
C ARG A 454 6.51 8.16 -9.94
N SER A 455 5.18 8.12 -9.96
CA SER A 455 4.34 8.60 -8.85
C SER A 455 4.51 7.72 -7.61
N TYR A 456 4.49 6.40 -7.79
CA TYR A 456 4.78 5.46 -6.71
C TYR A 456 6.18 5.69 -6.11
N ALA A 457 7.21 5.86 -6.96
CA ALA A 457 8.58 6.13 -6.53
C ALA A 457 8.68 7.36 -5.63
N ALA A 458 8.03 8.47 -6.03
CA ALA A 458 8.05 9.71 -5.27
C ALA A 458 7.47 9.54 -3.86
N ILE A 459 6.32 8.87 -3.72
CA ILE A 459 5.70 8.71 -2.39
C ILE A 459 6.35 7.61 -1.55
N THR A 460 6.83 6.52 -2.16
CA THR A 460 7.42 5.38 -1.45
C THR A 460 8.75 5.76 -0.82
N CYS A 461 9.49 6.67 -1.44
CA CYS A 461 10.72 7.21 -0.83
C CYS A 461 10.46 7.95 0.48
N CYS A 462 9.27 8.55 0.66
CA CYS A 462 8.86 9.14 1.94
C CYS A 462 8.71 8.06 3.02
N ASP A 463 8.00 6.98 2.71
CA ASP A 463 7.76 5.88 3.66
C ASP A 463 9.05 5.09 3.98
N ILE A 464 9.93 4.88 3.00
CA ILE A 464 11.19 4.13 3.18
C ILE A 464 12.13 4.80 4.19
N VAL A 465 12.12 6.13 4.27
CA VAL A 465 12.96 6.86 5.22
C VAL A 465 12.28 7.07 6.58
N GLY A 466 11.06 6.55 6.76
CA GLY A 466 10.30 6.63 8.01
C GLY A 466 9.27 7.77 8.09
N GLY A 467 9.04 8.48 6.98
CA GLY A 467 7.98 9.47 6.86
C GLY A 467 6.60 8.87 6.70
N ASP A 468 5.60 9.74 6.50
CA ASP A 468 4.21 9.36 6.27
C ASP A 468 3.72 9.92 4.93
N SER A 469 3.69 9.07 3.89
CA SER A 469 3.25 9.47 2.56
C SER A 469 1.80 9.97 2.49
N ARG A 470 0.98 9.69 3.50
CA ARG A 470 -0.43 10.15 3.59
C ARG A 470 -0.55 11.66 3.72
N ASP A 471 0.46 12.32 4.28
CA ASP A 471 0.54 13.78 4.34
C ASP A 471 0.81 14.40 2.95
N PHE A 472 1.23 13.60 1.97
CA PHE A 472 1.68 14.04 0.64
C PHE A 472 0.90 13.38 -0.51
N VAL A 473 -0.30 12.86 -0.29
CA VAL A 473 -1.08 12.11 -1.31
C VAL A 473 -1.27 12.88 -2.62
N ARG A 474 -1.39 14.22 -2.55
CA ARG A 474 -1.52 15.08 -3.74
C ARG A 474 -0.28 15.05 -4.64
N TRP A 475 0.87 14.67 -4.10
CA TRP A 475 2.11 14.56 -4.86
C TRP A 475 2.11 13.36 -5.82
N LEU A 476 1.16 12.43 -5.68
CA LEU A 476 0.96 11.38 -6.70
C LEU A 476 0.67 11.97 -8.09
N ALA A 477 0.03 13.13 -8.18
CA ALA A 477 -0.21 13.84 -9.44
C ALA A 477 1.06 14.46 -10.02
N LEU A 478 2.06 14.81 -9.19
CA LEU A 478 3.21 15.61 -9.61
C LEU A 478 4.06 14.91 -10.67
N PRO A 479 4.57 13.67 -10.46
CA PRO A 479 5.33 12.97 -11.50
C PRO A 479 4.54 12.70 -12.76
N GLU A 480 3.24 12.43 -12.64
CA GLU A 480 2.37 12.15 -13.78
C GLU A 480 2.13 13.40 -14.64
N LEU A 481 1.90 14.56 -14.02
CA LEU A 481 1.74 15.83 -14.74
C LEU A 481 3.02 16.23 -15.48
N ILE A 482 4.17 16.10 -14.83
CA ILE A 482 5.48 16.37 -15.46
C ILE A 482 5.71 15.43 -16.64
N HIS A 483 5.48 14.13 -16.42
CA HIS A 483 5.70 13.12 -17.45
C HIS A 483 4.72 13.27 -18.62
N VAL A 484 3.45 13.54 -18.37
CA VAL A 484 2.48 13.81 -19.44
C VAL A 484 2.81 15.10 -20.17
N GLY A 485 3.25 16.14 -19.46
CA GLY A 485 3.79 17.36 -20.06
C GLY A 485 4.90 17.04 -21.07
N SER A 486 5.89 16.23 -20.66
CA SER A 486 6.99 15.84 -21.54
C SER A 486 6.52 15.00 -22.72
N LEU A 487 5.60 14.05 -22.51
CA LEU A 487 5.04 13.22 -23.58
C LEU A 487 4.29 14.04 -24.63
N ILE A 488 3.52 15.05 -24.22
CA ILE A 488 2.79 15.91 -25.16
C ILE A 488 3.76 16.69 -26.06
N ILE A 489 4.85 17.20 -25.51
CA ILE A 489 5.88 17.93 -26.26
C ILE A 489 6.68 16.97 -27.16
N ASP A 490 7.08 15.82 -26.63
CA ASP A 490 7.77 14.75 -27.35
C ASP A 490 6.94 14.26 -28.55
N ASP A 491 5.64 14.02 -28.37
CA ASP A 491 4.73 13.62 -29.45
C ASP A 491 4.69 14.65 -30.60
N VAL A 492 4.82 15.94 -30.30
CA VAL A 492 4.88 17.01 -31.31
C VAL A 492 6.22 16.96 -32.05
N GLN A 493 7.32 16.80 -31.31
CA GLN A 493 8.68 16.75 -31.86
C GLN A 493 8.85 15.54 -32.79
N ASP A 494 8.35 14.38 -32.37
CA ASP A 494 8.42 13.10 -33.10
C ASP A 494 7.28 12.94 -34.13
N ARG A 495 6.32 13.88 -34.19
CA ARG A 495 5.11 13.83 -35.04
C ARG A 495 4.29 12.55 -34.85
N SER A 496 4.25 12.04 -33.63
CA SER A 496 3.60 10.78 -33.28
C SER A 496 2.07 10.84 -33.49
N SER A 497 1.47 9.76 -34.00
CA SER A 497 0.04 9.73 -34.26
C SER A 497 -0.80 9.25 -33.08
N THR A 498 -0.23 8.38 -32.24
CA THR A 498 -0.91 7.75 -31.10
C THR A 498 -0.08 7.81 -29.81
N ARG A 499 -0.77 7.83 -28.67
CA ARG A 499 -0.21 7.77 -27.32
C ARG A 499 -1.22 7.13 -26.37
N ARG A 500 -0.77 6.13 -25.60
CA ARG A 500 -1.60 5.40 -24.62
C ARG A 500 -2.91 4.88 -25.24
N GLY A 501 -2.80 4.24 -26.42
CA GLY A 501 -3.93 3.65 -27.15
C GLY A 501 -4.86 4.63 -27.89
N GLY A 502 -4.64 5.95 -27.83
CA GLY A 502 -5.49 6.95 -28.51
C GLY A 502 -4.69 8.02 -29.27
N PRO A 503 -5.34 8.95 -30.00
CA PRO A 503 -4.65 10.01 -30.74
C PRO A 503 -3.84 10.95 -29.84
N THR A 504 -2.68 11.41 -30.29
CA THR A 504 -1.84 12.38 -29.56
C THR A 504 -2.54 13.73 -29.38
N ALA A 505 -2.14 14.49 -28.36
CA ALA A 505 -2.79 15.76 -28.01
C ALA A 505 -2.77 16.78 -29.16
N HIS A 506 -1.68 16.85 -29.93
CA HIS A 506 -1.57 17.78 -31.07
C HIS A 506 -2.48 17.41 -32.24
N ARG A 507 -2.88 16.14 -32.37
CA ARG A 507 -3.87 15.73 -33.38
C ARG A 507 -5.31 16.04 -32.97
N LEU A 508 -5.58 16.05 -31.66
CA LEU A 508 -6.90 16.36 -31.12
C LEU A 508 -7.14 17.87 -31.00
N HIS A 509 -6.13 18.61 -30.52
CA HIS A 509 -6.26 20.01 -30.10
C HIS A 509 -5.44 20.98 -30.96
N GLY A 510 -4.62 20.47 -31.87
CA GLY A 510 -3.67 21.26 -32.67
C GLY A 510 -2.33 21.47 -31.96
N GLU A 511 -1.27 21.66 -32.75
CA GLU A 511 0.11 21.78 -32.25
C GLU A 511 0.31 22.92 -31.25
N ALA A 512 -0.22 24.12 -31.55
CA ALA A 512 -0.05 25.28 -30.67
C ALA A 512 -0.64 25.06 -29.26
N GLN A 513 -1.83 24.46 -29.18
CA GLN A 513 -2.48 24.16 -27.89
C GLN A 513 -1.78 23.02 -27.16
N ALA A 514 -1.33 22.00 -27.88
CA ALA A 514 -0.55 20.91 -27.30
C ALA A 514 0.77 21.40 -26.71
N ILE A 515 1.52 22.24 -27.43
CA ILE A 515 2.77 22.83 -26.92
C ILE A 515 2.51 23.66 -25.66
N ASN A 516 1.50 24.54 -25.69
CA ASN A 516 1.18 25.39 -24.55
C ASN A 516 0.73 24.58 -23.32
N SER A 517 -0.08 23.53 -23.53
CA SER A 517 -0.60 22.71 -22.43
C SER A 517 0.47 21.77 -21.88
N GLY A 518 1.30 21.17 -22.74
CA GLY A 518 2.42 20.32 -22.33
C GLY A 518 3.45 21.09 -21.49
N THR A 519 3.77 22.33 -21.88
CA THR A 519 4.65 23.20 -21.09
C THR A 519 3.98 23.70 -19.81
N ALA A 520 2.69 24.03 -19.84
CA ALA A 520 1.94 24.44 -18.65
C ALA A 520 1.90 23.35 -17.58
N ALA A 521 1.86 22.06 -17.97
CA ALA A 521 1.86 20.94 -17.04
C ALA A 521 3.09 20.94 -16.11
N TYR A 522 4.23 21.48 -16.56
CA TYR A 522 5.42 21.64 -15.72
C TYR A 522 5.20 22.66 -14.60
N PHE A 523 4.50 23.76 -14.88
CA PHE A 523 4.28 24.83 -13.90
C PHE A 523 3.23 24.46 -12.84
N LEU A 524 2.35 23.49 -13.14
CA LEU A 524 1.37 22.97 -12.17
C LEU A 524 2.02 22.33 -10.93
N ALA A 525 3.30 21.96 -11.01
CA ALA A 525 4.07 21.46 -9.89
C ALA A 525 4.07 22.42 -8.69
N ASP A 526 4.09 23.73 -8.93
CA ASP A 526 4.06 24.75 -7.87
C ASP A 526 2.83 24.62 -6.96
N THR A 527 1.67 24.31 -7.55
CA THR A 527 0.41 24.12 -6.81
C THR A 527 0.39 22.86 -5.93
N LEU A 528 1.33 21.93 -6.16
CA LEU A 528 1.46 20.66 -5.47
C LEU A 528 2.56 20.66 -4.41
N LEU A 529 3.66 21.36 -4.69
CA LEU A 529 4.86 21.33 -3.84
C LEU A 529 4.72 22.17 -2.56
N ALA A 530 3.82 23.16 -2.55
CA ALA A 530 3.50 23.90 -1.34
C ALA A 530 2.89 22.98 -0.27
N SER A 531 3.54 22.90 0.90
CA SER A 531 3.11 22.06 2.02
C SER A 531 3.37 22.75 3.36
N ASP A 532 2.39 22.71 4.25
CA ASP A 532 2.53 23.18 5.64
C ASP A 532 3.27 22.17 6.53
N ARG A 533 3.52 20.96 6.03
CA ARG A 533 4.28 19.90 6.72
C ARG A 533 5.79 20.01 6.51
N LEU A 534 6.24 20.87 5.60
CA LEU A 534 7.65 21.04 5.27
C LEU A 534 8.14 22.42 5.70
N SER A 535 9.35 22.47 6.24
CA SER A 535 10.03 23.74 6.49
C SER A 535 10.32 24.50 5.19
N ALA A 536 10.53 25.81 5.29
CA ALA A 536 10.89 26.63 4.13
C ALA A 536 12.21 26.16 3.46
N GLU A 537 13.14 25.62 4.24
CA GLU A 537 14.40 25.07 3.71
C GLU A 537 14.16 23.80 2.90
N GLU A 538 13.38 22.85 3.42
CA GLU A 538 13.02 21.61 2.71
C GLU A 538 12.25 21.92 1.43
N GLN A 539 11.28 22.84 1.47
CA GLN A 539 10.56 23.27 0.28
C GLN A 539 11.51 23.85 -0.77
N LEU A 540 12.43 24.74 -0.37
CA LEU A 540 13.41 25.33 -1.29
C LEU A 540 14.31 24.26 -1.92
N GLN A 541 14.78 23.29 -1.13
CA GLN A 541 15.56 22.16 -1.65
C GLN A 541 14.76 21.37 -2.70
N ILE A 542 13.49 21.08 -2.41
CA ILE A 542 12.59 20.37 -3.30
C ILE A 542 12.34 21.12 -4.61
N TYR A 543 12.12 22.45 -4.57
CA TYR A 543 12.04 23.27 -5.78
C TYR A 543 13.34 23.21 -6.59
N GLY A 544 14.50 23.24 -5.92
CA GLY A 544 15.80 23.07 -6.56
C GLY A 544 15.93 21.75 -7.33
N LEU A 545 15.51 20.64 -6.71
CA LEU A 545 15.48 19.30 -7.32
C LEU A 545 14.50 19.24 -8.49
N PHE A 546 13.30 19.81 -8.34
CA PHE A 546 12.30 19.89 -9.41
C PHE A 546 12.86 20.59 -10.65
N PHE A 547 13.45 21.77 -10.51
CA PHE A 547 14.07 22.46 -11.65
C PHE A 547 15.32 21.74 -12.18
N GLY A 548 16.02 20.99 -11.32
CA GLY A 548 17.09 20.07 -11.73
C GLY A 548 16.58 19.00 -12.68
N ALA A 549 15.48 18.33 -12.33
CA ALA A 549 14.82 17.33 -13.17
C ALA A 549 14.40 17.91 -14.53
N MET A 550 13.80 19.11 -14.53
CA MET A 550 13.35 19.77 -15.75
C MET A 550 14.52 20.09 -16.68
N ARG A 551 15.64 20.63 -16.15
CA ARG A 551 16.83 20.92 -16.95
C ARG A 551 17.47 19.66 -17.51
N ALA A 552 17.63 18.62 -16.69
CA ALA A 552 18.21 17.35 -17.11
C ALA A 552 17.38 16.71 -18.22
N GLY A 553 16.05 16.59 -18.02
CA GLY A 553 15.14 16.00 -18.99
C GLY A 553 15.17 16.71 -20.35
N HIS A 554 15.17 18.05 -20.36
CA HIS A 554 15.25 18.82 -21.60
C HIS A 554 16.62 18.72 -22.27
N ALA A 555 17.70 18.65 -21.51
CA ALA A 555 19.04 18.43 -22.08
C ALA A 555 19.14 17.05 -22.73
N GLY A 556 18.62 16.01 -22.07
CA GLY A 556 18.54 14.66 -22.63
C GLY A 556 17.69 14.63 -23.90
N GLN A 557 16.52 15.26 -23.89
CA GLN A 557 15.66 15.37 -25.07
C GLN A 557 16.34 16.10 -26.23
N ALA A 558 17.06 17.18 -25.97
CA ALA A 558 17.78 17.91 -27.01
C ALA A 558 18.83 17.05 -27.71
N LEU A 559 19.58 16.25 -26.94
CA LEU A 559 20.57 15.33 -27.48
C LEU A 559 19.92 14.15 -28.23
N ASP A 560 18.79 13.65 -27.74
CA ASP A 560 18.03 12.57 -28.40
C ASP A 560 17.49 13.01 -29.77
N ILE A 561 16.98 14.25 -29.87
CA ILE A 561 16.50 14.84 -31.13
C ILE A 561 17.63 15.03 -32.15
N ASP A 562 18.80 15.51 -31.70
CA ASP A 562 19.97 15.64 -32.57
C ASP A 562 20.45 14.26 -33.09
N GLY A 563 20.29 13.23 -32.25
CA GLY A 563 20.59 11.85 -32.58
C GLY A 563 22.09 11.55 -32.63
N LEU A 564 22.44 10.31 -32.99
CA LEU A 564 23.84 9.85 -33.00
C LEU A 564 24.29 9.24 -34.34
N VAL A 565 23.48 9.35 -35.40
CA VAL A 565 23.85 8.80 -36.73
C VAL A 565 25.15 9.43 -37.25
N ALA A 566 25.36 10.73 -37.02
CA ALA A 566 26.61 11.41 -37.39
C ALA A 566 27.82 10.82 -36.64
N ALA A 567 27.69 10.47 -35.36
CA ALA A 567 28.75 9.83 -34.59
C ALA A 567 29.10 8.44 -35.15
N VAL A 568 28.11 7.68 -35.65
CA VAL A 568 28.37 6.41 -36.35
C VAL A 568 29.22 6.63 -37.61
N ALA A 569 28.96 7.69 -38.37
CA ALA A 569 29.79 8.05 -39.53
C ALA A 569 31.24 8.38 -39.12
N GLU A 570 31.43 9.13 -38.03
CA GLU A 570 32.76 9.45 -37.50
C GLU A 570 33.54 8.20 -37.08
N ILE A 571 32.86 7.23 -36.45
CA ILE A 571 33.41 5.90 -36.11
C ILE A 571 33.85 5.12 -37.36
N ILE A 572 33.06 5.14 -38.44
CA ILE A 572 33.43 4.50 -39.71
C ILE A 572 34.70 5.13 -40.29
N THR A 573 34.87 6.44 -40.14
CA THR A 573 36.06 7.16 -40.60
C THR A 573 37.24 7.11 -39.62
N GLU A 574 37.16 6.30 -38.57
CA GLU A 574 38.18 6.14 -37.52
C GLU A 574 38.54 7.45 -36.79
N ARG A 575 37.61 8.43 -36.78
CA ARG A 575 37.76 9.70 -36.05
C ARG A 575 37.34 9.60 -34.59
N GLU A 576 36.54 8.59 -34.26
CA GLU A 576 36.01 8.33 -32.93
C GLU A 576 36.08 6.83 -32.59
N ASP A 577 36.30 6.50 -31.31
CA ASP A 577 36.29 5.10 -30.82
C ASP A 577 34.84 4.60 -30.72
N PRO A 578 34.47 3.45 -31.32
CA PRO A 578 33.15 2.84 -31.14
C PRO A 578 32.64 2.79 -29.69
N LYS A 579 33.54 2.66 -28.71
CA LYS A 579 33.17 2.61 -27.28
C LYS A 579 32.60 3.92 -26.74
N SER A 580 32.95 5.08 -27.31
CA SER A 580 32.39 6.36 -26.87
C SER A 580 30.90 6.47 -27.18
N LEU A 581 30.42 5.75 -28.20
CA LEU A 581 29.01 5.76 -28.58
C LEU A 581 28.13 5.18 -27.48
N GLU A 582 28.56 4.10 -26.83
CA GLU A 582 27.85 3.55 -25.67
C GLU A 582 27.72 4.61 -24.56
N GLN A 583 28.79 5.36 -24.28
CA GLN A 583 28.77 6.41 -23.26
C GLN A 583 27.82 7.56 -23.63
N ARG A 584 27.77 7.94 -24.91
CA ARG A 584 26.85 8.97 -25.41
C ARG A 584 25.39 8.55 -25.27
N VAL A 585 25.05 7.32 -25.68
CA VAL A 585 23.69 6.77 -25.50
C VAL A 585 23.30 6.74 -24.02
N LEU A 586 24.19 6.22 -23.16
CA LEU A 586 23.93 6.17 -21.71
C LEU A 586 23.78 7.58 -21.10
N ALA A 587 24.50 8.58 -21.60
CA ALA A 587 24.36 9.97 -21.16
C ALA A 587 22.99 10.55 -21.55
N ILE A 588 22.49 10.28 -22.75
CA ILE A 588 21.15 10.66 -23.20
C ILE A 588 20.10 10.02 -22.28
N HIS A 589 20.16 8.70 -22.10
CA HIS A 589 19.21 7.95 -21.26
C HIS A 589 19.24 8.42 -19.80
N ARG A 590 20.44 8.69 -19.27
CA ARG A 590 20.61 9.23 -17.92
C ARG A 590 19.97 10.61 -17.80
N LEU A 591 20.19 11.53 -18.74
CA LEU A 591 19.62 12.89 -18.65
C LEU A 591 18.11 12.91 -18.90
N LYS A 592 17.63 12.16 -19.89
CA LYS A 592 16.22 12.12 -20.31
C LYS A 592 15.33 11.39 -19.31
N THR A 593 15.83 10.31 -18.70
CA THR A 593 14.99 9.40 -17.89
C THR A 593 15.55 9.16 -16.48
N GLY A 594 16.84 8.82 -16.36
CA GLY A 594 17.46 8.47 -15.07
C GLY A 594 17.42 9.61 -14.05
N ALA A 595 18.05 10.75 -14.37
CA ALA A 595 18.16 11.90 -13.50
C ALA A 595 16.77 12.42 -13.04
N PRO A 596 15.75 12.59 -13.91
CA PRO A 596 14.40 12.92 -13.45
C PRO A 596 13.83 11.95 -12.40
N ALA A 597 14.03 10.63 -12.55
CA ALA A 597 13.61 9.66 -11.55
C ALA A 597 14.38 9.82 -10.23
N GLY A 598 15.70 10.02 -10.30
CA GLY A 598 16.54 10.28 -9.13
C GLY A 598 16.19 11.58 -8.40
N TYR A 599 15.79 12.64 -9.09
CA TYR A 599 15.31 13.87 -8.47
C TYR A 599 13.98 13.67 -7.74
N LEU A 600 13.02 12.99 -8.37
CA LEU A 600 11.72 12.68 -7.75
C LEU A 600 11.87 11.82 -6.49
N ALA A 601 12.78 10.84 -6.51
CA ALA A 601 13.09 10.02 -5.34
C ALA A 601 13.66 10.85 -4.18
N ARG A 602 14.58 11.77 -4.47
CA ARG A 602 15.14 12.71 -3.47
C ARG A 602 14.06 13.60 -2.87
N MET A 603 13.12 14.09 -3.68
CA MET A 603 12.00 14.91 -3.19
C MET A 603 11.13 14.13 -2.19
N GLY A 604 10.82 12.88 -2.49
CA GLY A 604 10.10 11.98 -1.58
C GLY A 604 10.86 11.72 -0.28
N ALA A 605 12.16 11.44 -0.38
CA ALA A 605 13.02 11.20 0.78
C ALA A 605 13.17 12.44 1.68
N ILE A 606 13.24 13.65 1.10
CA ILE A 606 13.23 14.90 1.88
C ILE A 606 11.90 15.05 2.60
N ALA A 607 10.77 14.83 1.92
CA ALA A 607 9.45 14.94 2.53
C ALA A 607 9.23 13.96 3.70
N GLY A 608 9.90 12.80 3.66
CA GLY A 608 9.89 11.83 4.75
C GLY A 608 10.89 12.09 5.87
N GLY A 609 11.67 13.18 5.82
CA GLY A 609 12.68 13.49 6.84
C GLY A 609 13.95 12.61 6.75
N GLY A 610 14.26 12.10 5.56
CA GLY A 610 15.42 11.24 5.33
C GLY A 610 16.74 11.96 5.60
N THR A 611 17.72 11.20 6.08
CA THR A 611 19.10 11.72 6.24
C THR A 611 19.74 11.99 4.86
N THR A 612 20.75 12.87 4.80
CA THR A 612 21.50 13.12 3.55
C THR A 612 22.00 11.83 2.90
N LYS A 613 22.44 10.85 3.69
CA LYS A 613 22.89 9.54 3.20
C LYS A 613 21.76 8.75 2.54
N GLN A 614 20.58 8.73 3.14
CA GLN A 614 19.40 8.06 2.59
C GLN A 614 18.88 8.76 1.34
N ILE A 615 18.81 10.09 1.36
CA ILE A 615 18.37 10.92 0.22
C ILE A 615 19.25 10.63 -1.00
N GLU A 616 20.57 10.67 -0.85
CA GLU A 616 21.49 10.42 -1.96
C GLU A 616 21.48 8.95 -2.43
N ALA A 617 21.39 7.99 -1.51
CA ALA A 617 21.32 6.57 -1.88
C ALA A 617 20.03 6.25 -2.66
N LEU A 618 18.88 6.75 -2.21
CA LEU A 618 17.60 6.62 -2.93
C LEU A 618 17.63 7.32 -4.28
N GLY A 619 18.17 8.54 -4.30
CA GLY A 619 18.33 9.32 -5.52
C GLY A 619 19.19 8.63 -6.58
N HIS A 620 20.34 8.09 -6.18
CA HIS A 620 21.23 7.32 -7.06
C HIS A 620 20.56 6.02 -7.51
N TYR A 621 19.89 5.30 -6.60
CA TYR A 621 19.16 4.08 -6.94
C TYR A 621 18.10 4.31 -8.02
N PHE A 622 17.26 5.33 -7.88
CA PHE A 622 16.24 5.62 -8.88
C PHE A 622 16.79 6.18 -10.20
N GLU A 623 17.94 6.84 -10.17
CA GLU A 623 18.65 7.23 -11.38
C GLU A 623 19.11 6.01 -12.19
N GLU A 624 19.76 5.06 -11.52
CA GLU A 624 20.22 3.81 -12.15
C GLU A 624 19.05 2.90 -12.55
N LEU A 625 17.98 2.86 -11.76
CA LEU A 625 16.74 2.14 -12.11
C LEU A 625 16.05 2.76 -13.33
N GLY A 626 16.03 4.09 -13.43
CA GLY A 626 15.49 4.81 -14.60
C GLY A 626 16.33 4.60 -15.85
N LEU A 627 17.66 4.52 -15.72
CA LEU A 627 18.57 4.17 -16.81
C LEU A 627 18.35 2.71 -17.26
N ALA A 628 18.30 1.77 -16.33
CA ALA A 628 18.00 0.37 -16.60
C ALA A 628 16.63 0.20 -17.29
N PHE A 629 15.61 0.96 -16.85
CA PHE A 629 14.29 0.96 -17.49
C PHE A 629 14.38 1.31 -18.98
N GLN A 630 15.14 2.35 -19.35
CA GLN A 630 15.27 2.76 -20.76
C GLN A 630 16.05 1.71 -21.56
N ILE A 631 17.10 1.11 -20.98
CA ILE A 631 17.86 0.04 -21.64
C ILE A 631 16.95 -1.17 -21.93
N ILE A 632 16.09 -1.54 -20.99
CA ILE A 632 15.13 -2.64 -21.19
C ILE A 632 14.06 -2.25 -22.21
N ASP A 633 13.60 -0.99 -22.23
CA ASP A 633 12.64 -0.50 -23.24
C ASP A 633 13.23 -0.61 -24.67
N ASP A 634 14.48 -0.19 -24.87
CA ASP A 634 15.20 -0.34 -26.16
C ASP A 634 15.31 -1.83 -26.58
N VAL A 635 15.49 -2.75 -25.62
CA VAL A 635 15.52 -4.21 -25.88
C VAL A 635 14.12 -4.72 -26.25
N LEU A 636 13.09 -4.26 -25.57
CA LEU A 636 11.70 -4.65 -25.81
C LEU A 636 11.18 -4.13 -27.15
N ASP A 637 11.60 -2.93 -27.58
CA ASP A 637 11.28 -2.42 -28.92
C ASP A 637 11.69 -3.43 -30.01
N MET A 638 12.86 -4.07 -29.85
CA MET A 638 13.38 -5.05 -30.82
C MET A 638 12.76 -6.44 -30.71
N ARG A 639 12.60 -6.96 -29.49
CA ARG A 639 12.02 -8.30 -29.26
C ARG A 639 10.50 -8.33 -29.45
N GLY A 640 9.86 -7.17 -29.28
CA GLY A 640 8.42 -7.02 -29.25
C GLY A 640 7.87 -7.01 -27.83
N TYR A 641 6.81 -6.23 -27.63
CA TYR A 641 5.93 -6.31 -26.47
C TYR A 641 4.97 -7.48 -26.70
N GLY A 642 4.65 -8.28 -25.68
CA GLY A 642 3.86 -9.53 -25.78
C GLY A 642 2.41 -9.36 -26.23
N HIS A 643 1.46 -10.04 -25.57
CA HIS A 643 0.04 -10.21 -25.97
C HIS A 643 -0.80 -8.96 -26.36
N ASP A 644 -0.24 -7.74 -26.29
CA ASP A 644 -0.88 -6.52 -26.74
C ASP A 644 -0.15 -5.88 -27.94
N HIS A 645 -0.43 -6.41 -29.13
CA HIS A 645 0.06 -5.88 -30.41
C HIS A 645 -0.52 -4.49 -30.78
N SER A 646 -1.35 -3.88 -29.93
CA SER A 646 -2.08 -2.64 -30.24
C SER A 646 -1.39 -1.36 -29.77
N LEU A 647 -0.37 -1.46 -28.91
CA LEU A 647 0.20 -0.28 -28.22
C LEU A 647 1.42 0.34 -28.91
N MET A 648 2.21 -0.42 -29.68
CA MET A 648 3.38 0.09 -30.41
C MET A 648 3.82 -0.89 -31.50
N ARG A 649 4.39 -0.40 -32.60
CA ARG A 649 4.88 -1.26 -33.69
C ARG A 649 6.29 -1.74 -33.30
N ARG A 650 6.52 -3.06 -33.32
CA ARG A 650 7.82 -3.67 -32.98
C ARG A 650 8.94 -3.08 -33.83
N ALA A 651 10.04 -2.63 -33.23
CA ALA A 651 11.27 -2.08 -33.82
C ALA A 651 11.11 -0.65 -34.39
N ASP A 652 10.29 0.17 -33.74
CA ASP A 652 10.05 1.55 -34.18
C ASP A 652 11.32 2.40 -34.10
N ASP A 653 12.21 2.16 -33.13
CA ASP A 653 13.45 2.93 -33.00
C ASP A 653 14.37 2.72 -34.21
N ILE A 654 14.51 1.47 -34.66
CA ILE A 654 15.27 1.15 -35.87
C ILE A 654 14.62 1.81 -37.09
N ARG A 655 13.28 1.78 -37.19
CA ARG A 655 12.54 2.42 -38.30
C ARG A 655 12.67 3.94 -38.31
N CYS A 656 12.86 4.57 -37.16
CA CYS A 656 13.14 5.99 -37.02
C CYS A 656 14.63 6.34 -37.16
N GLY A 657 15.52 5.34 -37.31
CA GLY A 657 16.97 5.56 -37.42
C GLY A 657 17.64 5.94 -36.09
N LYS A 658 16.99 5.67 -34.96
CA LYS A 658 17.54 5.95 -33.63
C LYS A 658 18.68 4.98 -33.32
N VAL A 659 19.74 5.50 -32.72
CA VAL A 659 20.91 4.73 -32.28
C VAL A 659 20.73 4.41 -30.80
N THR A 660 20.21 3.22 -30.52
CA THR A 660 19.96 2.73 -29.15
C THR A 660 21.16 1.95 -28.60
N LEU A 661 21.10 1.56 -27.32
CA LEU A 661 22.23 0.88 -26.68
C LEU A 661 22.58 -0.47 -27.34
N PRO A 662 21.63 -1.31 -27.79
CA PRO A 662 21.97 -2.52 -28.54
C PRO A 662 22.76 -2.24 -29.82
N ILE A 663 22.41 -1.17 -30.56
CA ILE A 663 23.15 -0.74 -31.75
C ILE A 663 24.57 -0.31 -31.38
N ALA A 664 24.72 0.54 -30.35
CA ALA A 664 26.03 1.01 -29.90
C ALA A 664 26.94 -0.17 -29.48
N LYS A 665 26.39 -1.12 -28.71
CA LYS A 665 27.11 -2.34 -28.30
C LYS A 665 27.47 -3.25 -29.46
N ALA A 666 26.62 -3.35 -30.48
CA ALA A 666 26.92 -4.15 -31.66
C ALA A 666 28.02 -3.52 -32.52
N LEU A 667 28.01 -2.19 -32.69
CA LEU A 667 29.02 -1.46 -33.48
C LEU A 667 30.45 -1.69 -32.98
N VAL A 668 30.64 -1.83 -31.66
CA VAL A 668 31.94 -2.19 -31.06
C VAL A 668 32.44 -3.56 -31.54
N ARG A 669 31.53 -4.50 -31.79
CA ARG A 669 31.81 -5.88 -32.21
C ARG A 669 31.85 -6.08 -33.72
N MET A 670 31.27 -5.15 -34.48
CA MET A 670 31.17 -5.20 -35.94
C MET A 670 32.49 -4.85 -36.63
N GLU A 671 32.73 -5.51 -37.76
CA GLU A 671 33.79 -5.11 -38.69
C GLU A 671 33.41 -3.86 -39.48
N HIS A 672 34.39 -3.18 -40.07
CA HIS A 672 34.18 -1.90 -40.74
C HIS A 672 33.15 -1.94 -41.89
N GLN A 673 33.04 -3.04 -42.64
CA GLN A 673 32.02 -3.18 -43.68
C GLN A 673 30.60 -3.31 -43.09
N GLU A 674 30.46 -3.99 -41.96
CA GLU A 674 29.19 -4.13 -41.25
C GLU A 674 28.76 -2.81 -40.61
N ARG A 675 29.72 -2.05 -40.06
CA ARG A 675 29.45 -0.70 -39.54
C ARG A 675 28.88 0.22 -40.62
N ARG A 676 29.45 0.17 -41.83
CA ARG A 676 28.94 0.92 -43.00
C ARG A 676 27.53 0.48 -43.37
N TRP A 677 27.30 -0.82 -43.46
CA TRP A 677 25.96 -1.34 -43.74
C TRP A 677 24.94 -0.84 -42.70
N LEU A 678 25.24 -0.95 -41.41
CA LEU A 678 24.33 -0.51 -40.36
C LEU A 678 24.11 1.00 -40.40
N HIS A 679 25.16 1.80 -40.62
CA HIS A 679 25.03 3.24 -40.83
C HIS A 679 24.12 3.57 -42.02
N ASP A 680 24.33 2.94 -43.16
CA ASP A 680 23.56 3.20 -44.38
C ASP A 680 22.09 2.80 -44.19
N VAL A 681 21.83 1.74 -43.41
CA VAL A 681 20.48 1.40 -42.97
C VAL A 681 19.93 2.49 -42.04
N LEU A 682 20.68 2.95 -41.03
CA LEU A 682 20.26 3.98 -40.06
C LEU A 682 20.15 5.40 -40.63
N ALA A 683 20.74 5.68 -41.80
CA ALA A 683 20.62 6.97 -42.48
C ALA A 683 19.40 7.08 -43.42
N GLN A 684 18.72 5.97 -43.73
CA GLN A 684 17.54 5.97 -44.61
C GLN A 684 16.28 6.56 -43.93
N GLU A 685 15.45 7.27 -44.69
CA GLU A 685 14.18 7.85 -44.17
C GLU A 685 13.07 6.82 -43.95
N ALA A 686 13.08 5.70 -44.70
CA ALA A 686 12.06 4.65 -44.62
C ALA A 686 12.71 3.27 -44.73
N ARG A 687 12.33 2.36 -43.83
CA ARG A 687 12.87 0.99 -43.75
C ARG A 687 11.75 -0.02 -43.88
N ASP A 688 11.97 -1.03 -44.72
CA ASP A 688 11.06 -2.16 -44.83
C ASP A 688 11.24 -3.14 -43.66
N GLU A 689 10.29 -4.06 -43.54
CA GLU A 689 10.29 -5.06 -42.48
C GLU A 689 11.51 -5.98 -42.59
N ALA A 690 11.89 -6.37 -43.81
CA ALA A 690 13.00 -7.30 -44.04
C ALA A 690 14.35 -6.73 -43.56
N THR A 691 14.62 -5.46 -43.85
CA THR A 691 15.82 -4.75 -43.40
C THR A 691 15.84 -4.62 -41.88
N THR A 692 14.69 -4.29 -41.29
CA THR A 692 14.55 -4.16 -39.83
C THR A 692 14.84 -5.49 -39.12
N GLN A 693 14.29 -6.59 -39.63
CA GLN A 693 14.56 -7.93 -39.09
C GLN A 693 16.01 -8.38 -39.28
N ALA A 694 16.65 -8.02 -40.40
CA ALA A 694 18.06 -8.30 -40.62
C ALA A 694 18.98 -7.58 -39.62
N VAL A 695 18.65 -6.33 -39.26
CA VAL A 695 19.36 -5.61 -38.18
C VAL A 695 19.19 -6.35 -36.86
N ILE A 696 17.95 -6.65 -36.46
CA ILE A 696 17.65 -7.34 -35.19
C ILE A 696 18.40 -8.67 -35.10
N GLY A 697 18.31 -9.51 -36.13
CA GLY A 697 19.00 -10.80 -36.16
C GLY A 697 20.52 -10.64 -36.02
N ARG A 698 21.11 -9.60 -36.61
CA ARG A 698 22.54 -9.32 -36.45
C ARG A 698 22.89 -8.85 -35.03
N LEU A 699 22.04 -8.03 -34.40
CA LEU A 699 22.23 -7.61 -33.00
C LEU A 699 22.17 -8.81 -32.04
N GLU A 700 21.28 -9.76 -32.29
CA GLU A 700 21.14 -11.03 -31.54
C GLU A 700 22.37 -11.93 -31.74
N GLU A 701 22.82 -12.14 -32.98
CA GLU A 701 24.02 -12.94 -33.27
C GLU A 701 25.29 -12.42 -32.58
N LEU A 702 25.39 -11.10 -32.42
CA LEU A 702 26.52 -10.44 -31.74
C LEU A 702 26.38 -10.43 -30.21
N GLY A 703 25.27 -10.94 -29.66
CA GLY A 703 24.98 -10.92 -28.22
C GLY A 703 24.80 -9.50 -27.66
N ALA A 704 24.44 -8.53 -28.51
CA ALA A 704 24.34 -7.13 -28.10
C ALA A 704 23.10 -6.90 -27.22
N ILE A 705 22.02 -7.65 -27.47
CA ILE A 705 20.76 -7.56 -26.72
C ILE A 705 20.95 -8.14 -25.30
N GLU A 706 21.53 -9.32 -25.18
CA GLU A 706 21.82 -9.98 -23.89
C GLU A 706 22.76 -9.11 -23.05
N ALA A 707 23.81 -8.54 -23.65
CA ALA A 707 24.71 -7.62 -22.98
C ALA A 707 24.03 -6.32 -22.49
N CYS A 708 22.89 -5.91 -23.07
CA CYS A 708 22.09 -4.80 -22.55
C CYS A 708 21.32 -5.21 -21.30
N VAL A 709 20.72 -6.41 -21.28
CA VAL A 709 19.99 -6.94 -20.13
C VAL A 709 20.92 -7.16 -18.93
N GLU A 710 22.12 -7.71 -19.17
CA GLU A 710 23.17 -7.86 -18.16
C GLU A 710 23.57 -6.50 -17.60
N HIS A 711 23.85 -5.52 -18.47
CA HIS A 711 24.23 -4.18 -18.05
C HIS A 711 23.12 -3.49 -17.22
N ALA A 712 21.86 -3.59 -17.63
CA ALA A 712 20.73 -3.05 -16.86
C ALA A 712 20.65 -3.68 -15.46
N SER A 713 20.87 -4.98 -15.37
CA SER A 713 20.88 -5.71 -14.09
C SER A 713 22.03 -5.26 -13.19
N GLU A 714 23.24 -5.11 -13.73
CA GLU A 714 24.41 -4.65 -12.98
C GLU A 714 24.27 -3.22 -12.43
N LEU A 715 23.59 -2.32 -13.16
CA LEU A 715 23.30 -0.96 -12.68
C LEU A 715 22.43 -1.00 -11.43
N VAL A 716 21.32 -1.75 -11.50
CA VAL A 716 20.36 -1.89 -10.39
C VAL A 716 20.99 -2.57 -9.19
N GLU A 717 21.71 -3.69 -9.37
CA GLU A 717 22.31 -4.43 -8.27
C GLU A 717 23.40 -3.63 -7.55
N ARG A 718 24.24 -2.90 -8.31
CA ARG A 718 25.25 -2.02 -7.69
C ARG A 718 24.59 -0.92 -6.89
N ALA A 719 23.56 -0.26 -7.42
CA ALA A 719 22.86 0.78 -6.70
C ALA A 719 22.10 0.24 -5.48
N TRP A 720 21.50 -0.96 -5.58
CA TRP A 720 20.85 -1.64 -4.46
C TRP A 720 21.82 -1.94 -3.32
N SER A 721 23.04 -2.40 -3.63
CA SER A 721 24.06 -2.69 -2.60
C SER A 721 24.45 -1.48 -1.74
N VAL A 722 24.25 -0.26 -2.26
CA VAL A 722 24.47 1.00 -1.54
C VAL A 722 23.23 1.40 -0.74
N LEU A 723 22.03 1.20 -1.30
CA LEU A 723 20.77 1.56 -0.67
C LEU A 723 20.37 0.61 0.47
N ASP A 724 20.43 -0.71 0.25
CA ASP A 724 19.97 -1.75 1.18
C ASP A 724 20.45 -1.53 2.63
N PRO A 725 21.74 -1.25 2.91
CA PRO A 725 22.22 -1.09 4.29
C PRO A 725 21.89 0.27 4.93
N VAL A 726 21.33 1.24 4.20
CA VAL A 726 21.06 2.60 4.73
C VAL A 726 19.59 2.88 4.99
N VAL A 727 18.70 1.97 4.59
CA VAL A 727 17.26 2.04 4.85
C VAL A 727 16.79 0.82 5.63
N GLU A 728 15.84 1.03 6.53
CA GLU A 728 15.27 -0.02 7.37
C GLU A 728 14.55 -1.08 6.51
N ASP A 729 14.64 -2.34 6.92
CA ASP A 729 13.85 -3.41 6.32
C ASP A 729 12.36 -3.15 6.57
N SER A 730 11.66 -2.74 5.52
CA SER A 730 10.25 -2.32 5.55
C SER A 730 9.46 -2.96 4.41
N ILE A 731 8.13 -3.03 4.55
CA ILE A 731 7.26 -3.49 3.45
C ILE A 731 7.47 -2.61 2.20
N ALA A 732 7.65 -1.30 2.37
CA ALA A 732 7.95 -0.37 1.28
C ALA A 732 9.27 -0.71 0.57
N LYS A 733 10.33 -1.07 1.32
CA LYS A 733 11.61 -1.51 0.77
C LYS A 733 11.49 -2.85 0.03
N VAL A 734 10.72 -3.81 0.57
CA VAL A 734 10.44 -5.09 -0.10
C VAL A 734 9.74 -4.85 -1.44
N LEU A 735 8.71 -4.00 -1.47
CA LEU A 735 8.01 -3.65 -2.71
C LEU A 735 8.93 -2.91 -3.70
N LEU A 736 9.81 -2.03 -3.22
CA LEU A 736 10.80 -1.36 -4.06
C LEU A 736 11.78 -2.36 -4.71
N ARG A 737 12.22 -3.37 -3.95
CA ARG A 737 13.09 -4.43 -4.46
C ARG A 737 12.37 -5.33 -5.46
N ALA A 738 11.14 -5.71 -5.15
CA ALA A 738 10.30 -6.47 -6.08
C ALA A 738 10.04 -5.70 -7.38
N PHE A 739 9.87 -4.38 -7.27
CA PHE A 739 9.70 -3.51 -8.44
C PHE A 739 10.94 -3.47 -9.34
N SER A 740 12.16 -3.54 -8.79
CA SER A 740 13.36 -3.62 -9.65
C SER A 740 13.42 -4.91 -10.43
N TYR A 741 13.06 -6.04 -9.80
CA TYR A 741 12.91 -7.31 -10.51
C TYR A 741 11.83 -7.21 -11.58
N TYR A 742 10.70 -6.57 -11.28
CA TYR A 742 9.64 -6.33 -12.27
C TYR A 742 10.12 -5.52 -13.48
N ILE A 743 11.02 -4.55 -13.32
CA ILE A 743 11.60 -3.79 -14.44
C ILE A 743 12.56 -4.65 -15.25
N LEU A 744 13.47 -5.39 -14.60
CA LEU A 744 14.52 -6.16 -15.26
C LEU A 744 13.97 -7.42 -15.93
N GLU A 745 13.06 -8.11 -15.25
CA GLU A 745 12.40 -9.34 -15.69
C GLU A 745 11.16 -9.03 -16.54
N ARG A 746 11.10 -7.87 -17.20
CA ARG A 746 10.13 -7.64 -18.28
C ARG A 746 10.47 -8.57 -19.45
N HIS A 747 10.17 -9.83 -19.25
CA HIS A 747 10.14 -10.86 -20.25
C HIS A 747 8.67 -10.96 -20.65
N TYR A 748 8.38 -10.50 -21.86
CA TYR A 748 7.17 -10.92 -22.55
C TYR A 748 7.44 -12.27 -23.21
#